data_AF-A0A6G9Y254-F1
#
_entry.id   AF-A0A6G9Y254-F1
#
_cell.length_a   1.000
_cell.length_b   1.000
_cell.length_c   1.000
_cell.angle_alpha   90.00
_cell.angle_beta   90.00
_cell.angle_gamma   90.00
#
_symmetry.space_group_name_H-M   'P 1'
#
loop_
_entity.id
_entity.type
_entity.pdbx_description
1 polymer ?
#
loop_
_entity_poly.entity_id
_entity_poly.type
_entity_poly.pdbx_seq_one_letter_code
_entity_poly.pdbx_strand_id
1 'polypeptide(L)'
;MAGNGCQYYLRNVAANDVTSRGRSSLADYYSAQGEAPGHWHGSGLDSLDIRAGDEVREEQMNSLFGLGRHPNTETIEDRVYNEQIDLGAKHKEAVRAADKASRLGHPYRLYADVSEFRKRCAKAFEQHNTDHELDPHTPIPDADRTRIRTRIASEMFTETYDRPPIDARELSGWVAKNSRPHTSAVAGFDITFSPVKSVSALWAVAPRSVSERIEAAHSAAITDALGWLERHAVFTRLGRNGIRQVEVEGIVAAAFTHRDSRAGDPDLHTHVLIANRVRTLDGKWRTLDGTAIYRALVTVSEIYNTRLEHHCEELIGVEFAERPALNPAKRPIREIVGVPPPLITAWSRRDAAITSRLDELAAAFQTQHGREPTPGEIFDLAERATLETRPAKYGLRSLAEQRATWRAEAVAVLGGREALSQMVSAALTPLRTARLQITEQWIARTAQRVIEVVSEHRSTWRATNLRAETERQLRGQVAGQDWEHVAEAVLAETISPTNSVAQQDPDLTDEPELRTVPVVLRRRDGTSVYTPANQQLYTSARVLSVEQQLVDLSIQPGARQLPTETITAAIDTYNNAHPDRPLNAGQIAVVAGFATSNLRVRTTNAPAGSGKTTAMTVLANAWTASGGQVLGLAPTAAAAAVLGDSIGHRVETVDKLLDVLHRHTPRPDNPYLDREYPPSLPQWVLDIGPETLVIVDEHVKIGNRKRLRLLHYLAGRGATIRCIGDPQQLSPIEAGGADLDMTAAAPEATLTLTHVVRFAATGEATASMQLRDGDPTALGWYLDNGRIHAGHHGAVHNDAFIAWTADHLAGRDTIMLAATHAVVTELNTRARADRLARTCTPVGAQVMLGDGLAASVGDIIRTRRNNPRLRLGERDWVRNGYTWTITAVHADGTLTATHRTPGRALGHSGVFPVLWTRDQAAI
;
A
#
# COMPACT_ATOMS: atom_id res chain seq x y z
N MET A 1 -7.39 -21.84 7.41
CA MET A 1 -6.82 -22.63 8.54
C MET A 1 -7.38 -24.04 8.53
N ALA A 2 -6.62 -25.03 9.01
CA ALA A 2 -7.07 -26.43 9.15
C ALA A 2 -8.17 -26.60 10.23
N GLY A 3 -8.89 -27.73 10.20
CA GLY A 3 -10.03 -27.98 11.08
C GLY A 3 -11.25 -27.13 10.73
N ASN A 4 -11.79 -26.37 11.68
CA ASN A 4 -13.01 -25.56 11.52
C ASN A 4 -12.96 -24.56 10.35
N GLY A 5 -11.76 -24.20 9.85
CA GLY A 5 -11.63 -23.37 8.64
C GLY A 5 -12.17 -24.04 7.38
N CYS A 6 -12.16 -25.38 7.27
CA CYS A 6 -12.84 -26.06 6.17
C CYS A 6 -14.36 -25.94 6.27
N GLN A 7 -14.93 -26.04 7.48
CA GLN A 7 -16.36 -25.78 7.70
C GLN A 7 -16.69 -24.31 7.42
N TYR A 8 -15.77 -23.38 7.67
CA TYR A 8 -15.91 -21.99 7.22
C TYR A 8 -15.98 -21.90 5.70
N TYR A 9 -15.06 -22.50 4.94
CA TYR A 9 -15.10 -22.47 3.46
C TYR A 9 -16.36 -23.16 2.90
N LEU A 10 -16.76 -24.31 3.45
CA LEU A 10 -17.97 -25.03 3.04
C LEU A 10 -19.27 -24.26 3.32
N ARG A 11 -19.31 -23.46 4.40
CA ARG A 11 -20.48 -22.65 4.75
C ARG A 11 -20.48 -21.26 4.12
N ASN A 12 -19.30 -20.64 3.94
CA ASN A 12 -19.16 -19.24 3.53
C ASN A 12 -18.82 -19.06 2.05
N VAL A 13 -18.00 -19.94 1.48
CA VAL A 13 -17.58 -19.86 0.06
C VAL A 13 -18.39 -20.86 -0.77
N ALA A 14 -18.23 -22.17 -0.56
CA ALA A 14 -18.90 -23.19 -1.39
C ALA A 14 -20.44 -23.06 -1.44
N ALA A 15 -21.06 -22.50 -0.40
CA ALA A 15 -22.49 -22.28 -0.28
C ALA A 15 -22.94 -20.79 -0.40
N ASN A 16 -22.08 -19.89 -0.92
CA ASN A 16 -22.29 -18.42 -0.93
C ASN A 16 -22.96 -17.94 0.38
N ASP A 17 -22.31 -18.29 1.48
CA ASP A 17 -22.72 -18.08 2.88
C ASP A 17 -23.99 -18.75 3.43
N VAL A 18 -24.86 -19.40 2.64
CA VAL A 18 -26.23 -19.74 3.04
C VAL A 18 -26.33 -20.41 4.42
N THR A 19 -26.94 -19.68 5.37
CA THR A 19 -27.04 -20.05 6.80
C THR A 19 -28.31 -20.85 7.12
N SER A 20 -29.30 -20.87 6.22
CA SER A 20 -30.55 -21.62 6.35
C SER A 20 -30.41 -23.10 5.96
N ARG A 21 -29.21 -23.59 5.64
CA ARG A 21 -28.96 -24.94 5.09
C ARG A 21 -29.37 -26.09 6.03
N GLY A 22 -29.40 -25.87 7.35
CA GLY A 22 -29.80 -26.91 8.31
C GLY A 22 -28.98 -28.20 8.16
N ARG A 23 -29.63 -29.31 7.80
CA ARG A 23 -29.00 -30.61 7.50
C ARG A 23 -28.90 -30.94 5.99
N SER A 24 -29.26 -30.03 5.08
CA SER A 24 -29.22 -30.34 3.63
C SER A 24 -27.80 -30.33 3.06
N SER A 25 -27.60 -31.07 1.96
CA SER A 25 -26.32 -31.22 1.29
C SER A 25 -26.00 -30.00 0.40
N LEU A 26 -24.73 -29.88 -0.03
CA LEU A 26 -24.36 -28.90 -1.07
C LEU A 26 -25.05 -29.19 -2.42
N ALA A 27 -25.28 -30.45 -2.77
CA ALA A 27 -25.98 -30.82 -4.00
C ALA A 27 -27.43 -30.30 -4.02
N ASP A 28 -28.15 -30.40 -2.89
CA ASP A 28 -29.50 -29.84 -2.74
C ASP A 28 -29.51 -28.31 -2.93
N TYR A 29 -28.47 -27.63 -2.45
CA TYR A 29 -28.31 -26.18 -2.60
C TYR A 29 -28.08 -25.77 -4.06
N TYR A 30 -27.13 -26.40 -4.75
CA TYR A 30 -26.86 -26.13 -6.16
C TYR A 30 -28.09 -26.39 -7.03
N SER A 31 -28.76 -27.53 -6.83
CA SER A 31 -29.97 -27.90 -7.59
C SER A 31 -31.17 -26.99 -7.29
N ALA A 32 -31.34 -26.48 -6.07
CA ALA A 32 -32.50 -25.66 -5.71
C ALA A 32 -32.33 -24.16 -6.05
N GLN A 33 -31.09 -23.66 -6.11
CA GLN A 33 -30.78 -22.23 -6.28
C GLN A 33 -30.13 -21.89 -7.63
N GLY A 34 -29.78 -22.91 -8.41
CA GLY A 34 -29.10 -22.78 -9.70
C GLY A 34 -27.72 -22.15 -9.59
N GLU A 35 -27.07 -22.22 -8.43
CA GLU A 35 -25.64 -21.91 -8.29
C GLU A 35 -24.82 -23.06 -8.85
N ALA A 36 -23.65 -22.76 -9.43
CA ALA A 36 -22.77 -23.79 -9.96
C ALA A 36 -22.04 -24.52 -8.82
N PRO A 37 -21.86 -25.85 -8.89
CA PRO A 37 -21.00 -26.55 -7.95
C PRO A 37 -19.53 -26.11 -8.10
N GLY A 38 -18.73 -26.40 -7.08
CA GLY A 38 -17.29 -26.20 -7.18
C GLY A 38 -16.64 -27.21 -8.13
N HIS A 39 -15.57 -26.81 -8.80
CA HIS A 39 -14.82 -27.66 -9.73
C HIS A 39 -13.34 -27.79 -9.33
N TRP A 40 -12.76 -28.98 -9.51
CA TRP A 40 -11.34 -29.24 -9.25
C TRP A 40 -10.46 -28.58 -10.33
N HIS A 41 -9.34 -27.98 -9.94
CA HIS A 41 -8.37 -27.33 -10.83
C HIS A 41 -6.91 -27.58 -10.37
N GLY A 42 -5.98 -27.57 -11.32
CA GLY A 42 -4.53 -27.65 -11.09
C GLY A 42 -3.90 -28.96 -11.55
N SER A 43 -2.64 -28.92 -11.97
CA SER A 43 -1.92 -30.08 -12.53
C SER A 43 -1.51 -31.11 -11.47
N GLY A 44 -1.57 -30.77 -10.18
CA GLY A 44 -1.32 -31.70 -9.08
C GLY A 44 -2.42 -32.77 -8.90
N LEU A 45 -3.58 -32.60 -9.55
CA LEU A 45 -4.71 -33.54 -9.46
C LEU A 45 -4.43 -34.92 -10.06
N ASP A 46 -3.55 -35.00 -11.08
CA ASP A 46 -3.13 -36.26 -11.71
C ASP A 46 -2.57 -37.27 -10.69
N SER A 47 -2.02 -36.78 -9.58
CA SER A 47 -1.48 -37.60 -8.49
C SER A 47 -2.52 -38.10 -7.47
N LEU A 48 -3.80 -37.74 -7.64
CA LEU A 48 -4.91 -38.01 -6.73
C LEU A 48 -6.09 -38.76 -7.38
N ASP A 49 -5.96 -39.19 -8.65
CA ASP A 49 -7.04 -39.83 -9.44
C ASP A 49 -8.34 -38.99 -9.49
N ILE A 50 -8.17 -37.69 -9.74
CA ILE A 50 -9.22 -36.69 -9.92
C ILE A 50 -8.89 -35.89 -11.18
N ARG A 51 -9.88 -35.55 -12.00
CA ARG A 51 -9.67 -34.78 -13.23
C ARG A 51 -9.97 -33.30 -12.98
N ALA A 52 -9.22 -32.42 -13.64
CA ALA A 52 -9.58 -31.01 -13.69
C ALA A 52 -10.97 -30.85 -14.34
N GLY A 53 -11.84 -30.07 -13.71
CA GLY A 53 -13.26 -29.93 -14.08
C GLY A 53 -14.22 -30.85 -13.31
N ASP A 54 -13.74 -31.90 -12.63
CA ASP A 54 -14.61 -32.77 -11.80
C ASP A 54 -15.28 -31.98 -10.67
N GLU A 55 -16.48 -32.39 -10.28
CA GLU A 55 -17.26 -31.76 -9.21
C GLU A 55 -16.60 -31.96 -7.82
N VAL A 56 -16.52 -30.88 -7.05
CA VAL A 56 -15.94 -30.83 -5.70
C VAL A 56 -16.97 -31.25 -4.66
N ARG A 57 -16.76 -32.40 -4.00
CA ARG A 57 -17.66 -32.91 -2.95
C ARG A 57 -17.30 -32.36 -1.55
N GLU A 58 -18.29 -32.29 -0.68
CA GLU A 58 -18.13 -31.79 0.71
C GLU A 58 -17.15 -32.64 1.53
N GLU A 59 -17.22 -33.97 1.40
CA GLU A 59 -16.33 -34.96 2.01
C GLU A 59 -14.87 -34.80 1.55
N GLN A 60 -14.68 -34.56 0.24
CA GLN A 60 -13.38 -34.35 -0.37
C GLN A 60 -12.71 -33.07 0.15
N MET A 61 -13.48 -31.98 0.25
CA MET A 61 -13.03 -30.71 0.83
C MET A 61 -12.61 -30.89 2.29
N ASN A 62 -13.43 -31.57 3.10
CA ASN A 62 -13.14 -31.84 4.51
C ASN A 62 -11.85 -32.68 4.67
N SER A 63 -11.67 -33.69 3.83
CA SER A 63 -10.46 -34.53 3.83
C SER A 63 -9.20 -33.73 3.49
N LEU A 64 -9.23 -32.93 2.42
CA LEU A 64 -8.06 -32.18 1.95
C LEU A 64 -7.75 -30.94 2.80
N PHE A 65 -8.72 -30.05 2.99
CA PHE A 65 -8.53 -28.76 3.68
C PHE A 65 -8.78 -28.84 5.19
N GLY A 66 -9.65 -29.73 5.65
CA GLY A 66 -9.87 -29.98 7.08
C GLY A 66 -8.73 -30.77 7.71
N LEU A 67 -8.39 -31.93 7.13
CA LEU A 67 -7.48 -32.92 7.72
C LEU A 67 -6.08 -32.98 7.07
N GLY A 68 -5.94 -32.56 5.81
CA GLY A 68 -4.68 -32.68 5.06
C GLY A 68 -4.43 -34.09 4.52
N ARG A 69 -5.50 -34.82 4.21
CA ARG A 69 -5.51 -36.17 3.61
C ARG A 69 -5.94 -36.12 2.15
N HIS A 70 -5.89 -37.27 1.49
CA HIS A 70 -6.37 -37.48 0.13
C HIS A 70 -7.85 -37.08 0.01
N PRO A 71 -8.34 -36.43 -1.06
CA PRO A 71 -9.74 -36.06 -1.15
C PRO A 71 -10.68 -37.27 -1.01
N ASN A 72 -10.38 -38.37 -1.71
CA ASN A 72 -11.10 -39.65 -1.60
C ASN A 72 -10.65 -40.50 -0.39
N THR A 73 -10.50 -39.91 0.80
CA THR A 73 -9.95 -40.60 1.99
C THR A 73 -10.73 -41.85 2.36
N GLU A 74 -12.05 -41.75 2.54
CA GLU A 74 -12.88 -42.85 3.06
C GLU A 74 -12.84 -44.06 2.12
N THR A 75 -13.02 -43.85 0.81
CA THR A 75 -12.93 -44.91 -0.20
C THR A 75 -11.57 -45.63 -0.22
N ILE A 76 -10.48 -44.90 0.02
CA ILE A 76 -9.12 -45.47 0.09
C ILE A 76 -8.93 -46.24 1.39
N GLU A 77 -9.37 -45.68 2.52
CA GLU A 77 -9.21 -46.31 3.83
C GLU A 77 -10.04 -47.60 3.93
N ASP A 78 -11.30 -47.60 3.50
CA ASP A 78 -12.15 -48.79 3.50
C ASP A 78 -11.60 -49.88 2.58
N ARG A 79 -11.18 -49.54 1.36
CA ARG A 79 -10.60 -50.49 0.41
C ARG A 79 -9.33 -51.14 0.99
N VAL A 80 -8.38 -50.34 1.47
CA VAL A 80 -7.12 -50.84 2.02
C VAL A 80 -7.34 -51.59 3.34
N TYR A 81 -8.29 -51.17 4.16
CA TYR A 81 -8.66 -51.90 5.39
C TYR A 81 -9.17 -53.31 5.05
N ASN A 82 -10.14 -53.42 4.14
CA ASN A 82 -10.70 -54.70 3.72
C ASN A 82 -9.63 -55.60 3.07
N GLU A 83 -8.84 -55.08 2.12
CA GLU A 83 -7.71 -55.79 1.50
C GLU A 83 -6.72 -56.35 2.55
N GLN A 84 -6.46 -55.62 3.63
CA GLN A 84 -5.56 -56.10 4.70
C GLN A 84 -6.20 -57.14 5.62
N ILE A 85 -7.50 -57.02 5.92
CA ILE A 85 -8.25 -58.03 6.69
C ILE A 85 -8.33 -59.35 5.90
N ASP A 86 -8.59 -59.30 4.60
CA ASP A 86 -8.63 -60.47 3.71
C ASP A 86 -7.26 -61.16 3.59
N LEU A 87 -6.17 -60.39 3.68
CA LEU A 87 -4.79 -60.90 3.79
C LEU A 87 -4.42 -61.42 5.20
N GLY A 88 -5.36 -61.44 6.15
CA GLY A 88 -5.17 -61.97 7.50
C GLY A 88 -4.45 -61.02 8.47
N ALA A 89 -4.31 -59.74 8.15
CA ALA A 89 -3.72 -58.75 9.07
C ALA A 89 -4.62 -58.52 10.29
N LYS A 90 -4.03 -58.16 11.43
CA LYS A 90 -4.82 -57.80 12.61
C LYS A 90 -5.51 -56.45 12.38
N HIS A 91 -6.69 -56.25 12.96
CA HIS A 91 -7.44 -54.98 12.87
C HIS A 91 -6.57 -53.72 13.05
N LYS A 92 -5.68 -53.70 14.06
CA LYS A 92 -4.76 -52.59 14.34
C LYS A 92 -3.72 -52.34 13.22
N GLU A 93 -3.34 -53.38 12.48
CA GLU A 93 -2.42 -53.31 11.35
C GLU A 93 -3.15 -52.84 10.09
N ALA A 94 -4.36 -53.38 9.82
CA ALA A 94 -5.24 -52.94 8.74
C ALA A 94 -5.61 -51.45 8.85
N VAL A 95 -6.04 -50.98 10.04
CA VAL A 95 -6.30 -49.54 10.30
C VAL A 95 -5.06 -48.69 10.05
N ARG A 96 -3.87 -49.18 10.43
CA ARG A 96 -2.61 -48.43 10.23
C ARG A 96 -2.17 -48.40 8.77
N ALA A 97 -2.50 -49.42 7.98
CA ALA A 97 -2.25 -49.45 6.55
C ALA A 97 -3.20 -48.51 5.80
N ALA A 98 -4.49 -48.55 6.12
CA ALA A 98 -5.52 -47.63 5.62
C ALA A 98 -5.15 -46.16 5.90
N ASP A 99 -4.91 -45.80 7.16
CA ASP A 99 -4.46 -44.47 7.58
C ASP A 99 -3.12 -44.05 6.95
N LYS A 100 -2.29 -44.98 6.50
CA LYS A 100 -1.06 -44.66 5.75
C LYS A 100 -1.35 -44.37 4.27
N ALA A 101 -2.33 -45.05 3.67
CA ALA A 101 -2.66 -44.92 2.25
C ALA A 101 -3.32 -43.58 1.89
N SER A 102 -4.11 -42.98 2.79
CA SER A 102 -4.79 -41.70 2.57
C SER A 102 -3.95 -40.45 2.89
N ARG A 103 -2.70 -40.60 3.36
CA ARG A 103 -1.89 -39.46 3.86
C ARG A 103 -1.16 -38.69 2.76
N LEU A 104 -1.46 -37.39 2.67
CA LEU A 104 -0.65 -36.43 1.91
C LEU A 104 0.48 -35.86 2.78
N GLY A 105 1.32 -36.75 3.34
CA GLY A 105 2.40 -36.40 4.27
C GLY A 105 1.94 -36.39 5.73
N HIS A 106 2.50 -35.50 6.57
CA HIS A 106 2.07 -35.37 7.97
C HIS A 106 0.68 -34.69 8.05
N PRO A 107 -0.32 -35.28 8.74
CA PRO A 107 -1.63 -34.65 8.94
C PRO A 107 -1.53 -33.28 9.63
N TYR A 108 -2.53 -32.41 9.43
CA TYR A 108 -2.56 -31.13 10.14
C TYR A 108 -2.69 -31.34 11.65
N ARG A 109 -1.82 -30.71 12.44
CA ARG A 109 -1.95 -30.69 13.90
C ARG A 109 -3.08 -29.75 14.30
N LEU A 110 -4.21 -30.34 14.71
CA LEU A 110 -5.32 -29.62 15.30
C LEU A 110 -5.02 -29.39 16.79
N TYR A 111 -4.52 -28.20 17.13
CA TYR A 111 -4.30 -27.80 18.53
C TYR A 111 -5.63 -27.42 19.17
N ALA A 112 -6.36 -28.42 19.64
CA ALA A 112 -7.55 -28.23 20.46
C ALA A 112 -7.17 -27.96 21.93
N ASP A 113 -6.48 -26.85 22.21
CA ASP A 113 -6.50 -26.32 23.57
C ASP A 113 -6.10 -24.84 23.74
N VAL A 114 -6.65 -24.24 24.79
CA VAL A 114 -6.33 -22.91 25.31
C VAL A 114 -5.03 -23.00 26.11
N SER A 115 -4.10 -22.04 25.96
CA SER A 115 -2.79 -22.11 26.64
C SER A 115 -2.95 -22.17 28.17
N GLU A 116 -2.03 -22.86 28.86
CA GLU A 116 -2.09 -23.07 30.31
C GLU A 116 -2.25 -21.76 31.10
N PHE A 117 -1.55 -20.70 30.68
CA PHE A 117 -1.72 -19.35 31.22
C PHE A 117 -3.17 -18.85 31.11
N ARG A 118 -3.80 -19.01 29.94
CA ARG A 118 -5.21 -18.63 29.73
C ARG A 118 -6.16 -19.51 30.54
N LYS A 119 -5.88 -20.80 30.74
CA LYS A 119 -6.66 -21.71 31.61
C LYS A 119 -6.61 -21.26 33.07
N ARG A 120 -5.41 -20.98 33.60
CA ARG A 120 -5.24 -20.47 34.97
C ARG A 120 -5.89 -19.09 35.15
N CYS A 121 -5.81 -18.20 34.15
CA CYS A 121 -6.54 -16.94 34.18
C CYS A 121 -8.07 -17.13 34.19
N ALA A 122 -8.63 -18.03 33.38
CA ALA A 122 -10.07 -18.30 33.36
C ALA A 122 -10.56 -18.79 34.74
N LYS A 123 -9.86 -19.77 35.32
CA LYS A 123 -10.14 -20.26 36.69
C LYS A 123 -10.02 -19.14 37.74
N ALA A 124 -9.03 -18.25 37.61
CA ALA A 124 -8.87 -17.12 38.52
C ALA A 124 -9.94 -16.03 38.35
N PHE A 125 -10.55 -15.90 37.17
CA PHE A 125 -11.72 -15.04 36.95
C PHE A 125 -12.98 -15.66 37.58
N GLU A 126 -13.24 -16.94 37.34
CA GLU A 126 -14.35 -17.69 37.96
C GLU A 126 -14.27 -17.63 39.50
N GLN A 127 -13.06 -17.82 40.05
CA GLN A 127 -12.82 -17.68 41.49
C GLN A 127 -13.09 -16.25 41.97
N HIS A 128 -12.60 -15.22 41.27
CA HIS A 128 -12.84 -13.82 41.65
C HIS A 128 -14.34 -13.47 41.68
N ASN A 129 -15.13 -13.94 40.70
CA ASN A 129 -16.59 -13.79 40.72
C ASN A 129 -17.21 -14.51 41.93
N THR A 130 -16.79 -15.75 42.19
CA THR A 130 -17.27 -16.55 43.33
C THR A 130 -16.96 -15.87 44.68
N ASP A 131 -15.76 -15.31 44.83
CA ASP A 131 -15.31 -14.58 46.02
C ASP A 131 -16.10 -13.27 46.27
N HIS A 132 -16.82 -12.76 45.26
CA HIS A 132 -17.69 -11.57 45.34
C HIS A 132 -19.18 -11.94 45.27
N GLU A 133 -19.54 -13.22 45.47
CA GLU A 133 -20.92 -13.73 45.44
C GLU A 133 -21.64 -13.51 44.09
N LEU A 134 -20.89 -13.43 42.98
CA LEU A 134 -21.40 -13.27 41.61
C LEU A 134 -21.40 -14.61 40.86
N ASP A 135 -22.23 -14.71 39.81
CA ASP A 135 -22.20 -15.86 38.90
C ASP A 135 -20.81 -16.02 38.26
N PRO A 136 -20.24 -17.24 38.13
CA PRO A 136 -18.89 -17.46 37.60
C PRO A 136 -18.61 -16.84 36.23
N HIS A 137 -19.64 -16.63 35.41
CA HIS A 137 -19.54 -16.05 34.07
C HIS A 137 -19.93 -14.56 34.01
N THR A 138 -20.14 -13.91 35.16
CA THR A 138 -20.38 -12.46 35.25
C THR A 138 -19.20 -11.67 34.66
N PRO A 139 -19.43 -10.62 33.83
CA PRO A 139 -18.36 -9.78 33.31
C PRO A 139 -17.60 -9.03 34.43
N ILE A 140 -16.34 -9.38 34.62
CA ILE A 140 -15.42 -8.70 35.56
C ILE A 140 -14.90 -7.39 34.93
N PRO A 141 -14.76 -6.28 35.67
CA PRO A 141 -14.11 -5.05 35.20
C PRO A 141 -12.69 -5.27 34.65
N ASP A 142 -12.33 -4.54 33.59
CA ASP A 142 -11.03 -4.76 32.91
C ASP A 142 -9.80 -4.46 33.78
N ALA A 143 -9.92 -3.55 34.76
CA ALA A 143 -8.87 -3.30 35.75
C ALA A 143 -8.58 -4.55 36.59
N ASP A 144 -9.63 -5.24 37.06
CA ASP A 144 -9.50 -6.47 37.84
C ASP A 144 -9.05 -7.65 37.00
N ARG A 145 -9.56 -7.78 35.77
CA ARG A 145 -9.06 -8.77 34.80
C ARG A 145 -7.56 -8.59 34.56
N THR A 146 -7.09 -7.34 34.43
CA THR A 146 -5.68 -7.01 34.24
C THR A 146 -4.85 -7.37 35.47
N ARG A 147 -5.31 -6.97 36.67
CA ARG A 147 -4.66 -7.30 37.95
C ARG A 147 -4.51 -8.81 38.17
N ILE A 148 -5.56 -9.58 37.91
CA ILE A 148 -5.56 -11.05 38.02
C ILE A 148 -4.59 -11.67 37.00
N ARG A 149 -4.62 -11.21 35.74
CA ARG A 149 -3.69 -11.71 34.70
C ARG A 149 -2.22 -11.46 35.05
N THR A 150 -1.89 -10.27 35.55
CA THR A 150 -0.53 -9.92 35.98
C THR A 150 -0.07 -10.78 37.15
N ARG A 151 -0.95 -11.03 38.14
CA ARG A 151 -0.64 -11.93 39.27
C ARG A 151 -0.34 -13.35 38.79
N ILE A 152 -1.25 -13.97 38.03
CA ILE A 152 -1.07 -15.33 37.48
C ILE A 152 0.19 -15.41 36.59
N ALA A 153 0.51 -14.35 35.86
CA ALA A 153 1.71 -14.29 35.05
C ALA A 153 2.99 -14.31 35.90
N SER A 154 3.05 -13.51 36.97
CA SER A 154 4.22 -13.48 37.86
C SER A 154 4.41 -14.79 38.61
N GLU A 155 3.31 -15.42 39.05
CA GLU A 155 3.32 -16.75 39.67
C GLU A 155 3.91 -17.79 38.70
N MET A 156 3.35 -17.91 37.49
CA MET A 156 3.84 -18.86 36.49
C MET A 156 5.25 -18.55 35.97
N PHE A 157 5.64 -17.28 35.89
CA PHE A 157 7.02 -16.90 35.56
C PHE A 157 7.99 -17.41 36.61
N THR A 158 7.65 -17.22 37.89
CA THR A 158 8.46 -17.67 39.04
C THR A 158 8.53 -19.20 39.09
N GLU A 159 7.41 -19.91 38.87
CA GLU A 159 7.38 -21.37 38.70
C GLU A 159 8.30 -21.87 37.56
N THR A 160 8.48 -21.08 36.50
CA THR A 160 9.23 -21.50 35.29
C THR A 160 10.74 -21.23 35.39
N TYR A 161 11.14 -20.14 36.04
CA TYR A 161 12.54 -19.67 36.05
C TYR A 161 13.19 -19.60 37.44
N ASP A 162 12.47 -20.01 38.49
CA ASP A 162 12.92 -20.00 39.89
C ASP A 162 13.38 -18.61 40.39
N ARG A 163 12.79 -17.55 39.80
CA ARG A 163 13.02 -16.15 40.17
C ARG A 163 11.85 -15.25 39.74
N PRO A 164 11.64 -14.09 40.38
CA PRO A 164 10.74 -13.07 39.84
C PRO A 164 11.24 -12.49 38.50
N PRO A 165 10.36 -11.88 37.69
CA PRO A 165 10.75 -11.09 36.54
C PRO A 165 11.56 -9.86 36.96
N ILE A 166 12.56 -9.49 36.17
CA ILE A 166 13.46 -8.35 36.42
C ILE A 166 12.73 -7.01 36.29
N ASP A 167 11.83 -6.92 35.30
CA ASP A 167 11.00 -5.74 35.06
C ASP A 167 9.62 -6.12 34.46
N ALA A 168 8.77 -5.11 34.28
CA ALA A 168 7.46 -5.28 33.65
C ALA A 168 7.54 -5.70 32.16
N ARG A 169 8.66 -5.46 31.48
CA ARG A 169 8.86 -5.77 30.06
C ARG A 169 9.18 -7.25 29.86
N GLU A 170 9.99 -7.86 30.73
CA GLU A 170 10.28 -9.29 30.76
C GLU A 170 8.99 -10.08 31.03
N LEU A 171 8.22 -9.67 32.05
CA LEU A 171 6.92 -10.26 32.34
C LEU A 171 5.95 -10.10 31.16
N SER A 172 5.85 -8.90 30.57
CA SER A 172 5.00 -8.66 29.40
C SER A 172 5.41 -9.49 28.18
N GLY A 173 6.71 -9.67 27.95
CA GLY A 173 7.25 -10.53 26.89
C GLY A 173 6.91 -12.00 27.12
N TRP A 174 7.00 -12.48 28.37
CA TRP A 174 6.58 -13.83 28.75
C TRP A 174 5.07 -14.02 28.62
N VAL A 175 4.26 -13.06 29.07
CA VAL A 175 2.80 -13.06 28.89
C VAL A 175 2.45 -13.08 27.41
N ALA A 176 3.10 -12.25 26.58
CA ALA A 176 2.87 -12.25 25.15
C ALA A 176 3.23 -13.60 24.50
N LYS A 177 4.32 -14.24 24.93
CA LYS A 177 4.72 -15.57 24.46
C LYS A 177 3.72 -16.66 24.84
N ASN A 178 3.23 -16.67 26.08
CA ASN A 178 2.35 -17.71 26.62
C ASN A 178 0.84 -17.42 26.46
N SER A 179 0.47 -16.18 26.11
CA SER A 179 -0.90 -15.78 25.72
C SER A 179 -1.19 -15.96 24.24
N ARG A 180 -0.18 -16.15 23.39
CA ARG A 180 -0.38 -16.42 21.96
C ARG A 180 -1.19 -17.70 21.79
N PRO A 181 -2.26 -17.70 20.98
CA PRO A 181 -2.88 -18.94 20.53
C PRO A 181 -1.83 -19.83 19.84
N HIS A 182 -1.97 -21.15 19.94
CA HIS A 182 -1.23 -22.03 19.06
C HIS A 182 -1.59 -21.72 17.60
N THR A 183 -0.58 -21.56 16.74
CA THR A 183 -0.80 -21.31 15.32
C THR A 183 -1.40 -22.57 14.68
N SER A 184 -2.67 -22.50 14.29
CA SER A 184 -3.29 -23.55 13.48
C SER A 184 -2.55 -23.69 12.16
N ALA A 185 -2.48 -24.91 11.61
CA ALA A 185 -1.86 -25.12 10.32
C ALA A 185 -2.60 -24.36 9.20
N VAL A 186 -1.84 -23.71 8.32
CA VAL A 186 -2.38 -23.15 7.07
C VAL A 186 -2.80 -24.34 6.20
N ALA A 187 -4.09 -24.47 5.93
CA ALA A 187 -4.66 -25.56 5.14
C ALA A 187 -4.57 -25.32 3.63
N GLY A 188 -4.49 -24.06 3.22
CA GLY A 188 -4.55 -23.60 1.85
C GLY A 188 -4.55 -22.08 1.77
N PHE A 189 -4.49 -21.58 0.54
CA PHE A 189 -4.50 -20.17 0.16
C PHE A 189 -5.70 -19.93 -0.75
N ASP A 190 -6.47 -18.87 -0.53
CA ASP A 190 -7.57 -18.49 -1.41
C ASP A 190 -7.11 -17.34 -2.31
N ILE A 191 -7.32 -17.49 -3.61
CA ILE A 191 -7.09 -16.43 -4.61
C ILE A 191 -8.44 -16.16 -5.28
N THR A 192 -9.03 -15.00 -4.94
CA THR A 192 -10.28 -14.55 -5.55
C THR A 192 -9.99 -13.79 -6.84
N PHE A 193 -10.54 -14.28 -7.95
CA PHE A 193 -10.49 -13.62 -9.24
C PHE A 193 -11.81 -12.87 -9.47
N SER A 194 -11.73 -11.54 -9.59
CA SER A 194 -12.87 -10.65 -9.82
C SER A 194 -12.60 -9.78 -11.07
N PRO A 195 -13.50 -9.77 -12.07
CA PRO A 195 -13.46 -8.87 -13.21
C PRO A 195 -13.54 -7.39 -12.78
N VAL A 196 -13.16 -6.50 -13.70
CA VAL A 196 -13.55 -5.09 -13.63
C VAL A 196 -15.07 -4.93 -13.66
N LYS A 197 -15.62 -3.94 -12.95
CA LYS A 197 -17.06 -3.88 -12.65
C LYS A 197 -17.94 -3.80 -13.90
N SER A 198 -17.46 -3.22 -15.01
CA SER A 198 -18.17 -3.22 -16.29
C SER A 198 -18.48 -4.62 -16.84
N VAL A 199 -17.60 -5.60 -16.61
CA VAL A 199 -17.81 -7.01 -17.04
C VAL A 199 -18.96 -7.62 -16.25
N SER A 200 -18.94 -7.52 -14.91
CA SER A 200 -20.03 -7.98 -14.04
C SER A 200 -21.35 -7.25 -14.32
N ALA A 201 -21.30 -5.95 -14.60
CA ALA A 201 -22.46 -5.16 -14.97
C ALA A 201 -23.10 -5.63 -16.30
N LEU A 202 -22.29 -5.81 -17.36
CA LEU A 202 -22.76 -6.31 -18.65
C LEU A 202 -23.29 -7.75 -18.52
N TRP A 203 -22.56 -8.62 -17.82
CA TRP A 203 -22.94 -10.01 -17.56
C TRP A 203 -24.34 -10.13 -16.93
N ALA A 204 -24.68 -9.27 -15.97
CA ALA A 204 -25.99 -9.28 -15.31
C ALA A 204 -27.17 -8.89 -16.24
N VAL A 205 -26.98 -7.93 -17.15
CA VAL A 205 -28.08 -7.37 -17.96
C VAL A 205 -28.15 -7.87 -19.40
N ALA A 206 -27.05 -8.38 -19.96
CA ALA A 206 -27.00 -8.93 -21.32
C ALA A 206 -27.86 -10.19 -21.48
N PRO A 207 -28.21 -10.62 -22.70
CA PRO A 207 -28.87 -11.91 -22.95
C PRO A 207 -28.10 -13.09 -22.35
N ARG A 208 -28.79 -14.18 -21.99
CA ARG A 208 -28.15 -15.30 -21.26
C ARG A 208 -26.98 -15.93 -22.04
N SER A 209 -27.12 -16.06 -23.36
CA SER A 209 -26.06 -16.53 -24.26
C SER A 209 -24.80 -15.63 -24.30
N VAL A 210 -24.92 -14.36 -23.93
CA VAL A 210 -23.77 -13.45 -23.75
C VAL A 210 -23.20 -13.61 -22.34
N SER A 211 -24.05 -13.72 -21.32
CA SER A 211 -23.61 -14.00 -19.94
C SER A 211 -22.78 -15.28 -19.84
N GLU A 212 -23.19 -16.36 -20.50
CA GLU A 212 -22.49 -17.65 -20.53
C GLU A 212 -21.12 -17.57 -21.20
N ARG A 213 -20.98 -16.72 -22.22
CA ARG A 213 -19.69 -16.45 -22.87
C ARG A 213 -18.77 -15.59 -22.01
N ILE A 214 -19.31 -14.70 -21.17
CA ILE A 214 -18.53 -13.98 -20.16
C ILE A 214 -18.08 -14.94 -19.04
N GLU A 215 -18.94 -15.85 -18.60
CA GLU A 215 -18.59 -16.92 -17.64
C GLU A 215 -17.46 -17.82 -18.19
N ALA A 216 -17.49 -18.14 -19.49
CA ALA A 216 -16.42 -18.86 -20.18
C ALA A 216 -15.13 -18.03 -20.29
N ALA A 217 -15.21 -16.75 -20.68
CA ALA A 217 -14.05 -15.85 -20.78
C ALA A 217 -13.33 -15.68 -19.43
N HIS A 218 -14.11 -15.51 -18.36
CA HIS A 218 -13.63 -15.44 -16.98
C HIS A 218 -12.92 -16.73 -16.55
N SER A 219 -13.52 -17.88 -16.84
CA SER A 219 -12.94 -19.19 -16.53
C SER A 219 -11.62 -19.43 -17.28
N ALA A 220 -11.56 -19.09 -18.57
CA ALA A 220 -10.34 -19.22 -19.37
C ALA A 220 -9.21 -18.28 -18.88
N ALA A 221 -9.55 -17.04 -18.51
CA ALA A 221 -8.58 -16.10 -17.92
C ALA A 221 -7.99 -16.59 -16.58
N ILE A 222 -8.80 -17.27 -15.76
CA ILE A 222 -8.35 -17.93 -14.53
C ILE A 222 -7.39 -19.08 -14.85
N THR A 223 -7.74 -19.93 -15.82
CA THR A 223 -6.88 -21.05 -16.24
C THR A 223 -5.51 -20.56 -16.73
N ASP A 224 -5.46 -19.51 -17.56
CA ASP A 224 -4.21 -18.91 -18.03
C ASP A 224 -3.36 -18.37 -16.86
N ALA A 225 -3.99 -17.65 -15.93
CA ALA A 225 -3.31 -17.04 -14.78
C ALA A 225 -2.79 -18.07 -13.77
N LEU A 226 -3.56 -19.13 -13.50
CA LEU A 226 -3.15 -20.25 -12.65
C LEU A 226 -2.08 -21.11 -13.31
N GLY A 227 -2.18 -21.36 -14.62
CA GLY A 227 -1.15 -22.09 -15.37
C GLY A 227 0.20 -21.37 -15.33
N TRP A 228 0.21 -20.03 -15.43
CA TRP A 228 1.43 -19.25 -15.24
C TRP A 228 1.93 -19.29 -13.78
N LEU A 229 1.03 -19.21 -12.78
CA LEU A 229 1.37 -19.33 -11.36
C LEU A 229 2.06 -20.67 -11.05
N GLU A 230 1.51 -21.79 -11.54
CA GLU A 230 2.10 -23.13 -11.38
C GLU A 230 3.53 -23.20 -11.92
N ARG A 231 3.78 -22.66 -13.12
CA ARG A 231 5.11 -22.67 -13.77
C ARG A 231 6.15 -21.82 -13.03
N HIS A 232 5.77 -20.72 -12.39
CA HIS A 232 6.71 -19.69 -11.94
C HIS A 232 6.75 -19.41 -10.43
N ALA A 233 5.77 -19.84 -9.66
CA ALA A 233 5.61 -19.44 -8.26
C ALA A 233 5.14 -20.54 -7.30
N VAL A 234 4.98 -21.77 -7.77
CA VAL A 234 4.54 -22.91 -6.95
C VAL A 234 5.73 -23.82 -6.64
N PHE A 235 6.21 -23.76 -5.40
CA PHE A 235 7.37 -24.51 -4.92
C PHE A 235 7.12 -25.09 -3.53
N THR A 236 8.04 -25.91 -3.05
CA THR A 236 8.14 -26.30 -1.63
C THR A 236 9.57 -26.20 -1.12
N ARG A 237 9.76 -26.32 0.19
CA ARG A 237 11.04 -26.07 0.89
C ARG A 237 11.54 -27.32 1.62
N LEU A 238 12.83 -27.64 1.46
CA LEU A 238 13.51 -28.81 2.00
C LEU A 238 14.72 -28.42 2.87
N GLY A 239 15.12 -29.35 3.75
CA GLY A 239 16.30 -29.21 4.62
C GLY A 239 16.04 -28.38 5.88
N ARG A 240 17.06 -28.26 6.73
CA ARG A 240 17.01 -27.42 7.94
C ARG A 240 16.68 -25.98 7.54
N ASN A 241 15.75 -25.35 8.27
CA ASN A 241 15.22 -24.01 7.97
C ASN A 241 14.61 -23.84 6.56
N GLY A 242 14.35 -24.93 5.83
CA GLY A 242 13.79 -24.89 4.48
C GLY A 242 14.66 -24.14 3.46
N ILE A 243 15.99 -24.24 3.57
CA ILE A 243 16.94 -23.48 2.72
C ILE A 243 16.97 -23.90 1.25
N ARG A 244 16.47 -25.09 0.90
CA ARG A 244 16.35 -25.54 -0.50
C ARG A 244 14.92 -25.40 -0.97
N GLN A 245 14.67 -24.56 -1.97
CA GLN A 245 13.38 -24.45 -2.63
C GLN A 245 13.37 -25.30 -3.91
N VAL A 246 12.42 -26.23 -4.01
CA VAL A 246 12.33 -27.23 -5.10
C VAL A 246 10.96 -27.21 -5.76
N GLU A 247 10.92 -27.69 -7.00
CA GLU A 247 9.72 -27.84 -7.83
C GLU A 247 8.80 -28.97 -7.34
N VAL A 248 7.55 -28.89 -7.79
CA VAL A 248 6.46 -29.82 -7.47
C VAL A 248 5.71 -30.20 -8.75
N GLU A 249 4.82 -31.17 -8.65
CA GLU A 249 4.04 -31.67 -9.80
C GLU A 249 2.94 -30.69 -10.25
N GLY A 250 2.40 -29.86 -9.34
CA GLY A 250 1.38 -28.84 -9.61
C GLY A 250 0.67 -28.38 -8.34
N ILE A 251 -0.39 -27.56 -8.46
CA ILE A 251 -1.33 -27.29 -7.36
C ILE A 251 -2.50 -28.27 -7.37
N VAL A 252 -3.15 -28.39 -6.22
CA VAL A 252 -4.47 -29.02 -6.07
C VAL A 252 -5.38 -27.92 -5.56
N ALA A 253 -6.37 -27.50 -6.34
CA ALA A 253 -7.26 -26.39 -6.01
C ALA A 253 -8.73 -26.71 -6.26
N ALA A 254 -9.62 -26.08 -5.49
CA ALA A 254 -11.05 -26.09 -5.72
C ALA A 254 -11.52 -24.68 -6.09
N ALA A 255 -12.19 -24.54 -7.23
CA ALA A 255 -12.70 -23.28 -7.75
C ALA A 255 -14.22 -23.16 -7.53
N PHE A 256 -14.66 -22.08 -6.91
CA PHE A 256 -16.07 -21.78 -6.64
C PHE A 256 -16.43 -20.43 -7.26
N THR A 257 -17.32 -20.44 -8.26
CA THR A 257 -17.78 -19.22 -8.93
C THR A 257 -19.07 -18.72 -8.27
N HIS A 258 -19.14 -17.41 -8.07
CA HIS A 258 -20.24 -16.69 -7.46
C HIS A 258 -20.75 -15.58 -8.39
N ARG A 259 -21.97 -15.13 -8.10
CA ARG A 259 -22.81 -14.34 -9.00
C ARG A 259 -23.09 -12.94 -8.48
N ASP A 260 -23.14 -12.80 -7.17
CA ASP A 260 -23.52 -11.58 -6.49
C ASP A 260 -22.57 -11.24 -5.36
N SER A 261 -22.43 -9.94 -5.11
CA SER A 261 -21.77 -9.46 -3.91
C SER A 261 -22.70 -9.73 -2.73
N ARG A 262 -22.16 -9.80 -1.51
CA ARG A 262 -23.00 -9.92 -0.30
C ARG A 262 -24.03 -8.79 -0.13
N ALA A 263 -23.86 -7.65 -0.83
CA ALA A 263 -24.83 -6.55 -0.87
C ALA A 263 -25.95 -6.73 -1.93
N GLY A 264 -25.94 -7.84 -2.68
CA GLY A 264 -26.87 -8.14 -3.77
C GLY A 264 -26.53 -7.49 -5.12
N ASP A 265 -25.36 -6.85 -5.24
CA ASP A 265 -24.88 -6.29 -6.52
C ASP A 265 -24.42 -7.40 -7.48
N PRO A 266 -24.52 -7.19 -8.82
CA PRO A 266 -23.85 -8.04 -9.80
C PRO A 266 -22.35 -8.18 -9.51
N ASP A 267 -21.86 -9.39 -9.27
CA ASP A 267 -20.45 -9.61 -8.93
C ASP A 267 -20.03 -11.02 -9.34
N LEU A 268 -19.73 -11.20 -10.62
CA LEU A 268 -19.12 -12.44 -11.11
C LEU A 268 -17.72 -12.54 -10.49
N HIS A 269 -17.44 -13.55 -9.68
CA HIS A 269 -16.10 -13.77 -9.13
C HIS A 269 -15.86 -15.25 -8.83
N THR A 270 -14.60 -15.68 -8.76
CA THR A 270 -14.25 -17.07 -8.46
C THR A 270 -13.22 -17.15 -7.34
N HIS A 271 -13.56 -17.84 -6.26
CA HIS A 271 -12.61 -18.23 -5.22
C HIS A 271 -11.86 -19.49 -5.63
N VAL A 272 -10.54 -19.40 -5.76
CA VAL A 272 -9.67 -20.54 -6.05
C VAL A 272 -8.91 -20.91 -4.78
N LEU A 273 -9.41 -21.93 -4.08
CA LEU A 273 -8.82 -22.42 -2.84
C LEU A 273 -7.72 -23.46 -3.17
N ILE A 274 -6.47 -23.02 -3.14
CA ILE A 274 -5.27 -23.82 -3.36
C ILE A 274 -4.90 -24.56 -2.07
N ALA A 275 -4.78 -25.88 -2.10
CA ALA A 275 -4.36 -26.68 -0.95
C ALA A 275 -2.89 -26.42 -0.58
N ASN A 276 -2.60 -26.37 0.72
CA ASN A 276 -1.22 -26.34 1.23
C ASN A 276 -0.58 -27.74 1.23
N ARG A 277 -0.82 -28.50 0.15
CA ARG A 277 -0.35 -29.84 -0.12
C ARG A 277 0.07 -29.91 -1.58
N VAL A 278 1.35 -30.18 -1.78
CA VAL A 278 1.98 -30.31 -3.10
C VAL A 278 2.88 -31.55 -3.10
N ARG A 279 2.92 -32.26 -4.22
CA ARG A 279 3.76 -33.44 -4.39
C ARG A 279 5.08 -33.06 -5.05
N THR A 280 6.20 -33.32 -4.39
CA THR A 280 7.52 -33.14 -5.00
C THR A 280 7.80 -34.24 -6.01
N LEU A 281 8.69 -33.95 -6.97
CA LEU A 281 9.10 -34.89 -8.03
C LEU A 281 9.71 -36.21 -7.51
N ASP A 282 10.05 -36.30 -6.22
CA ASP A 282 10.42 -37.54 -5.52
C ASP A 282 9.19 -38.35 -4.99
N GLY A 283 8.00 -38.02 -5.48
CA GLY A 283 6.71 -38.61 -5.16
C GLY A 283 6.12 -38.23 -3.79
N LYS A 284 6.79 -37.38 -2.99
CA LYS A 284 6.42 -37.11 -1.59
C LYS A 284 5.56 -35.86 -1.44
N TRP A 285 4.57 -35.92 -0.56
CA TRP A 285 3.70 -34.79 -0.23
C TRP A 285 4.29 -33.86 0.83
N ARG A 286 4.23 -32.55 0.57
CA ARG A 286 4.83 -31.48 1.38
C ARG A 286 3.95 -30.22 1.40
N THR A 287 4.30 -29.26 2.23
CA THR A 287 3.65 -27.94 2.31
C THR A 287 4.18 -26.97 1.26
N LEU A 288 3.32 -26.14 0.70
CA LEU A 288 3.64 -25.16 -0.33
C LEU A 288 4.42 -23.96 0.25
N ASP A 289 5.32 -23.36 -0.53
CA ASP A 289 6.05 -22.15 -0.16
C ASP A 289 5.24 -20.87 -0.45
N GLY A 290 4.38 -20.49 0.49
CA GLY A 290 3.46 -19.35 0.31
C GLY A 290 4.16 -18.03 0.00
N THR A 291 5.42 -17.84 0.39
CA THR A 291 6.19 -16.62 0.07
C THR A 291 6.40 -16.43 -1.43
N ALA A 292 6.48 -17.52 -2.21
CA ALA A 292 6.58 -17.43 -3.67
C ALA A 292 5.27 -16.93 -4.29
N ILE A 293 4.12 -17.48 -3.87
CA ILE A 293 2.78 -17.04 -4.33
C ILE A 293 2.57 -15.54 -4.03
N TYR A 294 2.76 -15.09 -2.79
CA TYR A 294 2.52 -13.68 -2.41
C TYR A 294 3.34 -12.68 -3.26
N ARG A 295 4.55 -13.06 -3.68
CA ARG A 295 5.41 -12.23 -4.54
C ARG A 295 5.00 -12.22 -6.02
N ALA A 296 4.16 -13.17 -6.43
CA ALA A 296 3.64 -13.32 -7.78
C ALA A 296 2.19 -12.81 -7.95
N LEU A 297 1.44 -12.58 -6.86
CA LEU A 297 0.02 -12.20 -6.92
C LEU A 297 -0.28 -11.00 -7.84
N VAL A 298 0.54 -9.95 -7.82
CA VAL A 298 0.35 -8.80 -8.73
C VAL A 298 0.51 -9.24 -10.18
N THR A 299 1.50 -10.08 -10.50
CA THR A 299 1.70 -10.61 -11.86
C THR A 299 0.52 -11.47 -12.29
N VAL A 300 0.04 -12.37 -11.42
CA VAL A 300 -1.15 -13.22 -11.67
C VAL A 300 -2.40 -12.38 -11.91
N SER A 301 -2.60 -11.30 -11.14
CA SER A 301 -3.70 -10.36 -11.33
C SER A 301 -3.62 -9.63 -12.67
N GLU A 302 -2.44 -9.16 -13.09
CA GLU A 302 -2.30 -8.49 -14.38
C GLU A 302 -2.42 -9.46 -15.57
N ILE A 303 -1.95 -10.71 -15.44
CA ILE A 303 -2.20 -11.78 -16.42
C ILE A 303 -3.70 -12.02 -16.55
N TYR A 304 -4.40 -12.30 -15.45
CA TYR A 304 -5.85 -12.50 -15.45
C TYR A 304 -6.59 -11.34 -16.13
N ASN A 305 -6.28 -10.09 -15.76
CA ASN A 305 -6.92 -8.92 -16.37
C ASN A 305 -6.65 -8.81 -17.88
N THR A 306 -5.41 -9.06 -18.33
CA THR A 306 -5.06 -9.04 -19.76
C THR A 306 -5.75 -10.16 -20.53
N ARG A 307 -5.77 -11.38 -19.98
CA ARG A 307 -6.43 -12.54 -20.60
C ARG A 307 -7.95 -12.40 -20.63
N LEU A 308 -8.54 -11.82 -19.59
CA LEU A 308 -9.97 -11.52 -19.53
C LEU A 308 -10.39 -10.56 -20.64
N GLU A 309 -9.62 -9.49 -20.90
CA GLU A 309 -9.89 -8.61 -22.05
C GLU A 309 -9.88 -9.41 -23.35
N HIS A 310 -8.82 -10.18 -23.64
CA HIS A 310 -8.73 -10.99 -24.86
C HIS A 310 -9.90 -11.96 -25.04
N HIS A 311 -10.22 -12.75 -24.02
CA HIS A 311 -11.30 -13.75 -24.09
C HIS A 311 -12.68 -13.10 -24.24
N CYS A 312 -12.92 -11.93 -23.63
CA CYS A 312 -14.17 -11.20 -23.82
C CYS A 312 -14.26 -10.59 -25.24
N GLU A 313 -13.17 -10.02 -25.75
CA GLU A 313 -13.07 -9.47 -27.09
C GLU A 313 -13.33 -10.53 -28.17
N GLU A 314 -12.83 -11.75 -27.97
CA GLU A 314 -13.04 -12.90 -28.86
C GLU A 314 -14.46 -13.47 -28.76
N LEU A 315 -14.94 -13.76 -27.55
CA LEU A 315 -16.19 -14.51 -27.38
C LEU A 315 -17.47 -13.65 -27.51
N ILE A 316 -17.43 -12.38 -27.08
CA ILE A 316 -18.61 -11.50 -27.06
C ILE A 316 -18.46 -10.17 -27.81
N GLY A 317 -17.26 -9.85 -28.32
CA GLY A 317 -17.08 -8.73 -29.22
C GLY A 317 -16.88 -7.35 -28.60
N VAL A 318 -16.73 -7.27 -27.27
CA VAL A 318 -16.50 -6.02 -26.52
C VAL A 318 -15.12 -5.41 -26.83
N GLU A 319 -14.92 -4.16 -26.41
CA GLU A 319 -13.63 -3.45 -26.39
C GLU A 319 -13.47 -2.78 -25.01
N PHE A 320 -12.21 -2.58 -24.58
CA PHE A 320 -11.89 -1.96 -23.30
C PHE A 320 -11.10 -0.66 -23.47
N ALA A 321 -11.44 0.36 -22.68
CA ALA A 321 -10.75 1.64 -22.66
C ALA A 321 -10.35 2.05 -21.23
N GLU A 322 -9.22 2.74 -21.10
CA GLU A 322 -8.81 3.35 -19.84
C GLU A 322 -9.81 4.41 -19.41
N ARG A 323 -10.23 4.36 -18.13
CA ARG A 323 -10.95 5.46 -17.50
C ARG A 323 -9.97 6.42 -16.83
N PRO A 324 -10.17 7.75 -16.96
CA PRO A 324 -9.42 8.73 -16.20
C PRO A 324 -9.54 8.44 -14.70
N ALA A 325 -8.42 8.13 -14.05
CA ALA A 325 -8.40 7.86 -12.62
C ALA A 325 -8.75 9.16 -11.85
N LEU A 326 -9.73 9.08 -10.95
CA LEU A 326 -10.07 10.19 -10.03
C LEU A 326 -8.86 10.65 -9.20
N ASN A 327 -7.91 9.74 -8.96
CA ASN A 327 -6.61 10.02 -8.37
C ASN A 327 -5.49 9.72 -9.41
N PRO A 328 -4.74 10.73 -9.89
CA PRO A 328 -3.62 10.55 -10.82
C PRO A 328 -2.47 9.66 -10.30
N ALA A 329 -2.41 9.39 -8.99
CA ALA A 329 -1.44 8.48 -8.40
C ALA A 329 -1.86 6.99 -8.44
N LYS A 330 -3.11 6.69 -8.84
CA LYS A 330 -3.57 5.32 -9.10
C LYS A 330 -3.43 4.99 -10.59
N ARG A 331 -3.08 3.74 -10.90
CA ARG A 331 -3.10 3.22 -12.28
C ARG A 331 -4.53 3.30 -12.85
N PRO A 332 -4.72 3.65 -14.13
CA PRO A 332 -6.04 3.68 -14.74
C PRO A 332 -6.64 2.28 -14.77
N ILE A 333 -7.96 2.19 -14.54
CA ILE A 333 -8.72 0.95 -14.69
C ILE A 333 -9.29 0.95 -16.11
N ARG A 334 -9.15 -0.18 -16.80
CA ARG A 334 -9.75 -0.39 -18.13
C ARG A 334 -11.12 -1.03 -17.95
N GLU A 335 -12.13 -0.48 -18.62
CA GLU A 335 -13.53 -0.89 -18.49
C GLU A 335 -14.14 -1.03 -19.89
N ILE A 336 -15.18 -1.86 -20.03
CA ILE A 336 -15.88 -2.08 -21.30
C ILE A 336 -16.44 -0.75 -21.84
N VAL A 337 -16.09 -0.44 -23.09
CA VAL A 337 -16.63 0.67 -23.85
C VAL A 337 -18.14 0.50 -24.00
N GLY A 338 -18.91 1.55 -23.73
CA GLY A 338 -20.39 1.52 -23.77
C GLY A 338 -21.06 1.32 -22.40
N VAL A 339 -20.41 0.67 -21.42
CA VAL A 339 -20.96 0.58 -20.06
C VAL A 339 -20.73 1.90 -19.31
N PRO A 340 -21.76 2.61 -18.83
CA PRO A 340 -21.62 3.97 -18.31
C PRO A 340 -21.16 4.01 -16.84
N PRO A 341 -20.34 5.00 -16.41
CA PRO A 341 -19.84 5.09 -15.04
C PRO A 341 -20.91 5.11 -13.93
N PRO A 342 -22.07 5.79 -14.05
CA PRO A 342 -23.10 5.79 -13.02
C PRO A 342 -23.61 4.39 -12.65
N LEU A 343 -23.72 3.47 -13.62
CA LEU A 343 -24.17 2.09 -13.38
C LEU A 343 -23.13 1.30 -12.57
N ILE A 344 -21.85 1.51 -12.86
CA ILE A 344 -20.74 0.89 -12.13
C ILE A 344 -20.68 1.42 -10.70
N THR A 345 -20.75 2.74 -10.50
CA THR A 345 -20.82 3.33 -9.16
C THR A 345 -22.02 2.83 -8.35
N ALA A 346 -23.19 2.69 -8.99
CA ALA A 346 -24.41 2.18 -8.34
C ALA A 346 -24.30 0.73 -7.85
N TRP A 347 -23.46 -0.10 -8.51
CA TRP A 347 -23.25 -1.52 -8.18
C TRP A 347 -21.92 -1.83 -7.47
N SER A 348 -21.18 -0.81 -7.05
CA SER A 348 -20.00 -0.96 -6.18
C SER A 348 -20.33 -0.65 -4.70
N ARG A 349 -21.57 -0.95 -4.25
CA ARG A 349 -22.03 -0.67 -2.87
C ARG A 349 -21.17 -1.42 -1.85
N ARG A 350 -20.83 -2.68 -2.12
CA ARG A 350 -19.98 -3.50 -1.24
C ARG A 350 -18.57 -2.92 -1.10
N ASP A 351 -17.92 -2.54 -2.19
CA ASP A 351 -16.55 -1.99 -2.15
C ASP A 351 -16.51 -0.64 -1.43
N ALA A 352 -17.53 0.20 -1.65
CA ALA A 352 -17.67 1.46 -0.94
C ALA A 352 -17.85 1.24 0.58
N ALA A 353 -18.68 0.27 0.98
CA ALA A 353 -18.87 -0.09 2.38
C ALA A 353 -17.60 -0.68 3.01
N ILE A 354 -16.92 -1.63 2.34
CA ILE A 354 -15.65 -2.20 2.81
C ILE A 354 -14.58 -1.11 2.92
N THR A 355 -14.49 -0.20 1.96
CA THR A 355 -13.56 0.93 2.04
C THR A 355 -13.89 1.79 3.25
N SER A 356 -15.16 2.21 3.42
CA SER A 356 -15.61 2.97 4.60
C SER A 356 -15.32 2.26 5.92
N ARG A 357 -15.47 0.93 5.99
CA ARG A 357 -15.22 0.18 7.23
C ARG A 357 -13.75 -0.15 7.45
N LEU A 358 -12.95 -0.38 6.41
CA LEU A 358 -11.49 -0.47 6.51
C LEU A 358 -10.95 0.87 6.97
N ASP A 359 -11.52 1.94 6.46
CA ASP A 359 -11.31 3.27 6.96
C ASP A 359 -11.65 3.33 8.46
N GLU A 360 -12.91 3.07 8.87
CA GLU A 360 -13.33 3.01 10.28
C GLU A 360 -12.54 1.99 11.13
N LEU A 361 -11.84 1.01 10.52
CA LEU A 361 -11.07 -0.03 11.22
C LEU A 361 -9.57 0.22 11.23
N ALA A 362 -9.00 1.00 10.33
CA ALA A 362 -7.72 1.67 10.57
C ALA A 362 -7.93 2.73 11.66
N ALA A 363 -9.07 3.42 11.60
CA ALA A 363 -9.69 4.13 12.71
C ALA A 363 -10.35 3.21 13.77
N ALA A 364 -10.03 1.91 13.76
CA ALA A 364 -10.15 0.95 14.86
C ALA A 364 -8.86 0.12 15.13
N PHE A 365 -7.70 0.48 14.54
CA PHE A 365 -6.38 -0.05 14.91
C PHE A 365 -5.35 0.96 15.45
N GLN A 366 -5.23 2.14 14.82
CA GLN A 366 -4.24 3.19 15.15
C GLN A 366 -4.04 3.44 16.66
N THR A 367 -5.07 3.20 17.40
CA THR A 367 -5.37 3.89 18.64
C THR A 367 -5.60 2.85 19.73
N GLN A 368 -5.65 1.59 19.29
CA GLN A 368 -5.56 0.39 20.10
C GLN A 368 -4.11 0.03 20.37
N HIS A 369 -3.24 0.55 19.50
CA HIS A 369 -1.83 0.23 19.47
C HIS A 369 -0.98 1.51 19.54
N GLY A 370 -1.62 2.70 19.64
CA GLY A 370 -0.96 4.01 19.75
C GLY A 370 -0.15 4.45 18.53
N ARG A 371 -0.29 3.74 17.40
CA ARG A 371 0.48 3.91 16.16
C ARG A 371 -0.31 3.44 14.96
N GLU A 372 0.08 3.91 13.79
CA GLU A 372 -0.43 3.48 12.50
C GLU A 372 -0.39 1.94 12.32
N PRO A 373 -1.42 1.32 11.69
CA PRO A 373 -1.30 -0.05 11.23
C PRO A 373 -0.22 -0.14 10.15
N THR A 374 0.75 -1.01 10.34
CA THR A 374 1.74 -1.37 9.31
C THR A 374 1.04 -1.98 8.09
N PRO A 375 1.70 -2.10 6.92
CA PRO A 375 1.07 -2.70 5.74
C PRO A 375 0.49 -4.11 5.95
N GLY A 376 1.03 -4.90 6.87
CA GLY A 376 0.47 -6.19 7.27
C GLY A 376 -0.77 -6.06 8.16
N GLU A 377 -0.82 -5.05 9.04
CA GLU A 377 -1.99 -4.81 9.90
C GLU A 377 -3.12 -4.13 9.13
N ILE A 378 -2.83 -3.30 8.12
CA ILE A 378 -3.87 -2.81 7.18
C ILE A 378 -4.54 -3.98 6.46
N PHE A 379 -3.80 -5.04 6.13
CA PHE A 379 -4.37 -6.26 5.56
C PHE A 379 -5.32 -6.97 6.56
N ASP A 380 -4.88 -7.19 7.80
CA ASP A 380 -5.73 -7.80 8.86
C ASP A 380 -7.01 -6.98 9.12
N LEU A 381 -6.93 -5.65 8.99
CA LEU A 381 -8.07 -4.75 9.14
C LEU A 381 -8.98 -4.71 7.92
N ALA A 382 -8.42 -4.91 6.72
CA ALA A 382 -9.21 -5.06 5.50
C ALA A 382 -10.00 -6.38 5.54
N GLU A 383 -9.40 -7.46 6.05
CA GLU A 383 -10.11 -8.71 6.36
C GLU A 383 -11.23 -8.46 7.38
N ARG A 384 -10.93 -7.78 8.50
CA ARG A 384 -11.93 -7.42 9.51
C ARG A 384 -13.05 -6.52 8.95
N ALA A 385 -12.75 -5.57 8.08
CA ALA A 385 -13.73 -4.69 7.42
C ALA A 385 -14.67 -5.48 6.51
N THR A 386 -14.10 -6.43 5.77
CA THR A 386 -14.83 -7.34 4.89
C THR A 386 -15.80 -8.23 5.68
N LEU A 387 -15.45 -8.59 6.92
CA LEU A 387 -16.27 -9.36 7.85
C LEU A 387 -17.32 -8.52 8.59
N GLU A 388 -17.03 -7.28 8.99
CA GLU A 388 -17.95 -6.42 9.74
C GLU A 388 -18.98 -5.69 8.86
N THR A 389 -18.64 -5.34 7.62
CA THR A 389 -19.60 -4.80 6.62
C THR A 389 -20.55 -5.83 6.04
N ARG A 390 -20.49 -7.07 6.53
CA ARG A 390 -21.30 -8.20 6.09
C ARG A 390 -22.77 -7.92 6.43
N PRO A 391 -23.63 -7.60 5.45
CA PRO A 391 -25.04 -7.37 5.73
C PRO A 391 -25.71 -8.66 6.22
N ALA A 392 -26.80 -8.51 6.98
CA ALA A 392 -27.70 -9.62 7.22
C ALA A 392 -28.24 -10.13 5.88
N LYS A 393 -28.30 -11.46 5.70
CA LYS A 393 -28.59 -12.03 4.39
C LYS A 393 -29.96 -11.63 3.85
N TYR A 394 -29.97 -11.24 2.57
CA TYR A 394 -31.14 -11.33 1.73
C TYR A 394 -31.58 -12.79 1.58
N GLY A 395 -32.89 -13.01 1.39
CA GLY A 395 -33.44 -14.32 1.14
C GLY A 395 -32.90 -14.97 -0.13
N LEU A 396 -32.98 -16.30 -0.18
CA LEU A 396 -32.65 -17.13 -1.34
C LEU A 396 -33.40 -16.62 -2.58
N ARG A 397 -32.67 -16.43 -3.69
CA ARG A 397 -33.20 -15.99 -4.99
C ARG A 397 -32.58 -16.83 -6.09
N SER A 398 -33.40 -17.25 -7.04
CA SER A 398 -32.95 -17.92 -8.26
C SER A 398 -32.20 -16.97 -9.20
N LEU A 399 -31.43 -17.53 -10.13
CA LEU A 399 -30.75 -16.77 -11.19
C LEU A 399 -31.69 -15.84 -11.97
N ALA A 400 -32.92 -16.28 -12.21
CA ALA A 400 -33.92 -15.51 -12.94
C ALA A 400 -34.37 -14.27 -12.14
N GLU A 401 -34.59 -14.42 -10.83
CA GLU A 401 -34.99 -13.34 -9.93
C GLU A 401 -33.88 -12.33 -9.68
N GLN A 402 -32.63 -12.79 -9.49
CA GLN A 402 -31.45 -11.92 -9.41
C GLN A 402 -31.33 -11.06 -10.69
N ARG A 403 -31.37 -11.69 -11.87
CA ARG A 403 -31.26 -10.99 -13.16
C ARG A 403 -32.45 -10.08 -13.46
N ALA A 404 -33.65 -10.42 -13.00
CA ALA A 404 -34.80 -9.52 -13.07
C ALA A 404 -34.62 -8.30 -12.16
N THR A 405 -34.11 -8.49 -10.94
CA THR A 405 -33.77 -7.41 -10.00
C THR A 405 -32.75 -6.46 -10.62
N TRP A 406 -31.61 -6.98 -11.10
CA TRP A 406 -30.55 -6.16 -11.69
C TRP A 406 -30.99 -5.42 -12.95
N ARG A 407 -31.83 -6.03 -13.80
CA ARG A 407 -32.42 -5.27 -14.93
C ARG A 407 -33.33 -4.14 -14.47
N ALA A 408 -34.10 -4.31 -13.40
CA ALA A 408 -34.93 -3.24 -12.85
C ALA A 408 -34.07 -2.11 -12.25
N GLU A 409 -33.03 -2.43 -11.49
CA GLU A 409 -32.05 -1.45 -10.97
C GLU A 409 -31.36 -0.70 -12.12
N ALA A 410 -30.88 -1.40 -13.16
CA ALA A 410 -30.23 -0.78 -14.31
C ALA A 410 -31.18 0.13 -15.09
N VAL A 411 -32.45 -0.26 -15.27
CA VAL A 411 -33.47 0.59 -15.89
C VAL A 411 -33.69 1.87 -15.08
N ALA A 412 -33.69 1.80 -13.75
CA ALA A 412 -33.82 2.97 -12.88
C ALA A 412 -32.60 3.90 -12.97
N VAL A 413 -31.38 3.35 -12.96
CA VAL A 413 -30.13 4.13 -13.04
C VAL A 413 -29.92 4.76 -14.42
N LEU A 414 -30.32 4.07 -15.49
CA LEU A 414 -30.15 4.53 -16.89
C LEU A 414 -31.36 5.34 -17.41
N GLY A 415 -32.43 5.46 -16.64
CA GLY A 415 -33.63 6.23 -17.02
C GLY A 415 -34.58 5.55 -18.01
N GLY A 416 -34.43 4.25 -18.30
CA GLY A 416 -35.39 3.53 -19.15
C GLY A 416 -34.92 2.18 -19.69
N ARG A 417 -35.89 1.37 -20.17
CA ARG A 417 -35.64 0.10 -20.86
C ARG A 417 -34.92 0.29 -22.20
N GLU A 418 -35.23 1.37 -22.90
CA GLU A 418 -34.59 1.71 -24.16
C GLU A 418 -33.11 2.07 -23.94
N ALA A 419 -32.81 2.95 -22.97
CA ALA A 419 -31.45 3.29 -22.58
C ALA A 419 -30.63 2.06 -22.17
N LEU A 420 -31.22 1.11 -21.43
CA LEU A 420 -30.56 -0.17 -21.12
C LEU A 420 -30.26 -0.99 -22.38
N SER A 421 -31.19 -1.03 -23.34
CA SER A 421 -31.04 -1.79 -24.59
C SER A 421 -29.98 -1.15 -25.50
N GLN A 422 -29.97 0.18 -25.58
CA GLN A 422 -28.93 0.96 -26.27
C GLN A 422 -27.55 0.76 -25.63
N MET A 423 -27.46 0.71 -24.30
CA MET A 423 -26.22 0.44 -23.56
C MET A 423 -25.65 -0.95 -23.88
N VAL A 424 -26.49 -1.99 -23.82
CA VAL A 424 -26.07 -3.37 -24.16
C VAL A 424 -25.66 -3.47 -25.63
N SER A 425 -26.39 -2.81 -26.54
CA SER A 425 -26.02 -2.74 -27.96
C SER A 425 -24.65 -2.07 -28.14
N ALA A 426 -24.45 -0.87 -27.60
CA ALA A 426 -23.20 -0.13 -27.70
C ALA A 426 -21.99 -0.87 -27.12
N ALA A 427 -22.19 -1.68 -26.07
CA ALA A 427 -21.15 -2.51 -25.49
C ALA A 427 -20.78 -3.73 -26.36
N LEU A 428 -21.74 -4.30 -27.10
CA LEU A 428 -21.54 -5.50 -27.92
C LEU A 428 -21.21 -5.19 -29.40
N THR A 429 -21.42 -3.95 -29.86
CA THR A 429 -20.96 -3.45 -31.16
C THR A 429 -20.10 -2.17 -31.02
N PRO A 430 -18.96 -2.24 -30.31
CA PRO A 430 -18.01 -1.13 -30.24
C PRO A 430 -17.25 -0.96 -31.58
N LEU A 431 -16.64 0.21 -31.77
CA LEU A 431 -15.63 0.40 -32.81
C LEU A 431 -14.38 -0.40 -32.44
N ARG A 432 -14.02 -1.38 -33.28
CA ARG A 432 -12.86 -2.25 -33.08
C ARG A 432 -11.54 -1.50 -33.18
N THR A 433 -10.67 -1.70 -32.20
CA THR A 433 -9.29 -1.19 -32.25
C THR A 433 -8.42 -2.17 -33.06
N ALA A 434 -7.68 -1.68 -34.06
CA ALA A 434 -6.74 -2.52 -34.79
C ALA A 434 -5.59 -2.96 -33.86
N ARG A 435 -5.38 -4.29 -33.73
CA ARG A 435 -4.24 -4.85 -33.00
C ARG A 435 -2.94 -4.56 -33.75
N LEU A 436 -1.85 -4.34 -33.00
CA LEU A 436 -0.56 -4.00 -33.56
C LEU A 436 0.10 -5.23 -34.19
N GLN A 437 0.73 -5.04 -35.35
CA GLN A 437 1.68 -6.00 -35.90
C GLN A 437 2.96 -5.93 -35.06
N ILE A 438 3.30 -7.04 -34.39
CA ILE A 438 4.42 -7.08 -33.46
C ILE A 438 5.72 -7.29 -34.22
N THR A 439 6.69 -6.40 -33.99
CA THR A 439 8.03 -6.46 -34.58
C THR A 439 9.08 -6.42 -33.48
N GLU A 440 10.31 -6.85 -33.76
CA GLU A 440 11.44 -6.76 -32.81
C GLU A 440 11.65 -5.32 -32.32
N GLN A 441 11.50 -4.33 -33.20
CA GLN A 441 11.58 -2.90 -32.85
C GLN A 441 10.41 -2.45 -31.95
N TRP A 442 9.25 -3.08 -32.04
CA TRP A 442 8.16 -2.84 -31.08
C TRP A 442 8.51 -3.48 -29.73
N ILE A 443 8.97 -4.73 -29.70
CA ILE A 443 9.37 -5.46 -28.49
C ILE A 443 10.43 -4.67 -27.71
N ALA A 444 11.50 -4.20 -28.37
CA ALA A 444 12.55 -3.40 -27.76
C ALA A 444 12.05 -2.07 -27.17
N ARG A 445 11.14 -1.35 -27.87
CA ARG A 445 10.53 -0.13 -27.36
C ARG A 445 9.62 -0.39 -26.16
N THR A 446 8.83 -1.46 -26.20
CA THR A 446 7.97 -1.88 -25.08
C THR A 446 8.80 -2.27 -23.86
N ALA A 447 9.90 -3.02 -24.04
CA ALA A 447 10.83 -3.36 -22.96
C ALA A 447 11.47 -2.12 -22.31
N GLN A 448 11.93 -1.16 -23.12
CA GLN A 448 12.44 0.13 -22.62
C GLN A 448 11.36 0.89 -21.82
N ARG A 449 10.10 0.86 -22.28
CA ARG A 449 8.98 1.50 -21.58
C ARG A 449 8.64 0.81 -20.25
N VAL A 450 8.64 -0.52 -20.20
CA VAL A 450 8.49 -1.32 -18.98
C VAL A 450 9.54 -0.91 -17.95
N ILE A 451 10.82 -0.83 -18.34
CA ILE A 451 11.89 -0.40 -17.45
C ILE A 451 11.67 1.03 -16.99
N GLU A 452 11.37 1.96 -17.90
CA GLU A 452 11.16 3.36 -17.56
C GLU A 452 10.11 3.55 -16.46
N VAL A 453 8.96 2.88 -16.59
CA VAL A 453 7.83 2.95 -15.66
C VAL A 453 8.12 2.24 -14.33
N VAL A 454 8.78 1.07 -14.34
CA VAL A 454 9.17 0.40 -13.09
C VAL A 454 10.21 1.22 -12.32
N SER A 455 11.14 1.84 -13.04
CA SER A 455 12.22 2.65 -12.48
C SER A 455 11.84 4.09 -12.09
N GLU A 456 10.60 4.52 -12.32
CA GLU A 456 10.05 5.73 -11.70
C GLU A 456 9.78 5.53 -10.20
N HIS A 457 9.37 4.32 -9.81
CA HIS A 457 8.94 3.99 -8.44
C HIS A 457 9.95 3.16 -7.65
N ARG A 458 10.98 2.59 -8.30
CA ARG A 458 11.94 1.66 -7.68
C ARG A 458 13.34 1.83 -8.26
N SER A 459 14.36 1.87 -7.41
CA SER A 459 15.77 1.76 -7.85
C SER A 459 16.16 0.33 -8.21
N THR A 460 15.51 -0.67 -7.60
CA THR A 460 15.67 -2.10 -7.89
C THR A 460 14.34 -2.85 -7.99
N TRP A 461 14.28 -3.88 -8.84
CA TRP A 461 13.06 -4.64 -9.15
C TRP A 461 13.35 -6.12 -9.46
N ARG A 462 12.31 -6.95 -9.48
CA ARG A 462 12.39 -8.38 -9.85
C ARG A 462 11.70 -8.65 -11.18
N ALA A 463 11.99 -9.81 -11.78
CA ALA A 463 11.31 -10.28 -12.99
C ALA A 463 9.77 -10.28 -12.87
N THR A 464 9.20 -10.57 -11.69
CA THR A 464 7.74 -10.50 -11.48
C THR A 464 7.18 -9.08 -11.56
N ASN A 465 7.97 -8.06 -11.15
CA ASN A 465 7.57 -6.65 -11.31
C ASN A 465 7.59 -6.24 -12.78
N LEU A 466 8.62 -6.66 -13.50
CA LEU A 466 8.75 -6.43 -14.95
C LEU A 466 7.62 -7.12 -15.70
N ARG A 467 7.35 -8.39 -15.44
CA ARG A 467 6.24 -9.12 -16.09
C ARG A 467 4.88 -8.48 -15.79
N ALA A 468 4.62 -8.07 -14.54
CA ALA A 468 3.37 -7.39 -14.21
C ALA A 468 3.20 -6.06 -14.97
N GLU A 469 4.28 -5.32 -15.22
CA GLU A 469 4.22 -4.12 -16.06
C GLU A 469 4.14 -4.46 -17.55
N THR A 470 4.84 -5.49 -18.03
CA THR A 470 4.70 -6.03 -19.39
C THR A 470 3.23 -6.31 -19.71
N GLU A 471 2.52 -7.03 -18.85
CA GLU A 471 1.08 -7.31 -19.02
C GLU A 471 0.25 -6.05 -19.21
N ARG A 472 0.55 -4.96 -18.47
CA ARG A 472 -0.15 -3.68 -18.63
C ARG A 472 0.17 -3.01 -19.96
N GLN A 473 1.42 -3.08 -20.42
CA GLN A 473 1.84 -2.52 -21.71
C GLN A 473 1.30 -3.31 -22.91
N LEU A 474 1.08 -4.64 -22.79
CA LEU A 474 0.51 -5.46 -23.88
C LEU A 474 -1.03 -5.33 -23.99
N ARG A 475 -1.72 -5.06 -22.88
CA ARG A 475 -3.19 -5.12 -22.77
C ARG A 475 -3.89 -4.21 -23.78
N GLY A 476 -4.81 -4.79 -24.55
CA GLY A 476 -5.55 -4.09 -25.61
C GLY A 476 -4.72 -3.74 -26.86
N GLN A 477 -3.42 -4.08 -26.92
CA GLN A 477 -2.56 -3.81 -28.09
C GLN A 477 -2.21 -5.07 -28.88
N VAL A 478 -1.99 -6.20 -28.19
CA VAL A 478 -1.60 -7.49 -28.77
C VAL A 478 -2.84 -8.37 -28.97
N ALA A 479 -2.82 -9.29 -29.94
CA ALA A 479 -3.88 -10.29 -30.10
C ALA A 479 -3.74 -11.43 -29.08
N GLY A 480 -4.87 -12.01 -28.65
CA GLY A 480 -4.89 -13.04 -27.60
C GLY A 480 -4.08 -14.31 -27.92
N GLN A 481 -3.95 -14.64 -29.20
CA GLN A 481 -3.16 -15.78 -29.71
C GLN A 481 -1.64 -15.56 -29.60
N ASP A 482 -1.17 -14.31 -29.72
CA ASP A 482 0.27 -13.96 -29.74
C ASP A 482 0.79 -13.61 -28.33
N TRP A 483 -0.12 -13.39 -27.38
CA TRP A 483 0.14 -12.88 -26.04
C TRP A 483 1.30 -13.56 -25.30
N GLU A 484 1.34 -14.90 -25.21
CA GLU A 484 2.35 -15.58 -24.38
C GLU A 484 3.75 -15.38 -24.98
N HIS A 485 3.90 -15.61 -26.28
CA HIS A 485 5.17 -15.40 -26.98
C HIS A 485 5.65 -13.94 -26.90
N VAL A 486 4.75 -12.98 -27.09
CA VAL A 486 5.10 -11.55 -27.04
C VAL A 486 5.44 -11.11 -25.61
N ALA A 487 4.75 -11.62 -24.59
CA ALA A 487 5.04 -11.32 -23.19
C ALA A 487 6.38 -11.91 -22.73
N GLU A 488 6.73 -13.13 -23.14
CA GLU A 488 8.05 -13.69 -22.88
C GLU A 488 9.15 -12.96 -23.67
N ALA A 489 8.91 -12.60 -24.94
CA ALA A 489 9.88 -11.86 -25.75
C ALA A 489 10.18 -10.47 -25.18
N VAL A 490 9.13 -9.72 -24.77
CA VAL A 490 9.30 -8.43 -24.09
C VAL A 490 10.00 -8.61 -22.74
N LEU A 491 9.64 -9.63 -21.93
CA LEU A 491 10.30 -9.88 -20.65
C LEU A 491 11.78 -10.23 -20.83
N ALA A 492 12.13 -11.09 -21.79
CA ALA A 492 13.50 -11.49 -22.11
C ALA A 492 14.34 -10.28 -22.56
N GLU A 493 13.81 -9.45 -23.46
CA GLU A 493 14.45 -8.21 -23.90
C GLU A 493 14.62 -7.23 -22.72
N THR A 494 13.62 -7.14 -21.82
CA THR A 494 13.65 -6.29 -20.63
C THR A 494 14.75 -6.70 -19.63
N ILE A 495 14.94 -8.01 -19.39
CA ILE A 495 15.98 -8.52 -18.47
C ILE A 495 17.35 -8.69 -19.14
N SER A 496 17.46 -8.43 -20.46
CA SER A 496 18.72 -8.56 -21.19
C SER A 496 19.82 -7.64 -20.62
N PRO A 497 21.11 -8.01 -20.72
CA PRO A 497 22.22 -7.17 -20.25
C PRO A 497 22.28 -5.78 -20.91
N THR A 498 21.66 -5.61 -22.08
CA THR A 498 21.53 -4.33 -22.79
C THR A 498 20.64 -3.34 -22.04
N ASN A 499 19.58 -3.85 -21.40
CA ASN A 499 18.50 -3.04 -20.84
C ASN A 499 18.50 -3.04 -19.29
N SER A 500 18.84 -4.18 -18.66
CA SER A 500 18.89 -4.35 -17.21
C SER A 500 20.26 -4.84 -16.72
N VAL A 501 20.65 -4.37 -15.54
CA VAL A 501 21.84 -4.83 -14.80
C VAL A 501 21.38 -5.71 -13.65
N ALA A 502 21.72 -6.99 -13.68
CA ALA A 502 21.47 -7.90 -12.57
C ALA A 502 22.41 -7.58 -11.40
N GLN A 503 21.86 -7.41 -10.19
CA GLN A 503 22.65 -7.32 -8.97
C GLN A 503 23.37 -8.65 -8.74
N GLN A 504 24.70 -8.64 -8.75
CA GLN A 504 25.47 -9.86 -8.52
C GLN A 504 25.41 -10.27 -7.04
N ASP A 505 25.43 -11.57 -6.83
CA ASP A 505 25.61 -12.16 -5.50
C ASP A 505 27.11 -12.06 -5.15
N PRO A 506 27.51 -11.41 -4.04
CA PRO A 506 28.91 -11.27 -3.64
C PRO A 506 29.61 -12.62 -3.55
N ASP A 507 28.95 -13.63 -2.97
CA ASP A 507 29.52 -14.97 -2.78
C ASP A 507 29.82 -15.65 -4.14
N LEU A 508 28.95 -15.43 -5.16
CA LEU A 508 29.17 -15.92 -6.53
C LEU A 508 30.13 -15.05 -7.36
N THR A 509 30.56 -13.91 -6.81
CA THR A 509 31.53 -12.99 -7.43
C THR A 509 32.93 -13.30 -6.92
N ASP A 510 33.05 -13.47 -5.60
CA ASP A 510 34.29 -13.83 -4.91
C ASP A 510 34.68 -15.30 -5.16
N GLU A 511 33.69 -16.22 -5.25
CA GLU A 511 33.91 -17.65 -5.52
C GLU A 511 33.17 -18.10 -6.81
N PRO A 512 33.71 -17.84 -8.03
CA PRO A 512 33.02 -18.11 -9.29
C PRO A 512 32.65 -19.59 -9.53
N GLU A 513 33.35 -20.51 -8.87
CA GLU A 513 33.06 -21.95 -8.90
C GLU A 513 31.67 -22.30 -8.34
N LEU A 514 31.14 -21.52 -7.40
CA LEU A 514 29.78 -21.67 -6.87
C LEU A 514 28.69 -21.44 -7.92
N ARG A 515 29.00 -20.79 -9.05
CA ARG A 515 28.09 -20.67 -10.20
C ARG A 515 27.79 -22.03 -10.85
N THR A 516 28.71 -22.99 -10.74
CA THR A 516 28.55 -24.34 -11.30
C THR A 516 27.78 -25.23 -10.34
N VAL A 517 26.44 -25.06 -10.32
CA VAL A 517 25.55 -25.90 -9.52
C VAL A 517 25.66 -27.36 -9.96
N PRO A 518 25.92 -28.35 -9.08
CA PRO A 518 25.83 -29.77 -9.43
C PRO A 518 24.41 -30.18 -9.83
N VAL A 519 24.25 -31.12 -10.78
CA VAL A 519 22.92 -31.52 -11.31
C VAL A 519 21.92 -31.89 -10.21
N VAL A 520 22.38 -32.57 -9.15
CA VAL A 520 21.54 -32.98 -8.00
C VAL A 520 21.01 -31.81 -7.15
N LEU A 521 21.52 -30.60 -7.39
CA LEU A 521 21.15 -29.34 -6.73
C LEU A 521 20.51 -28.32 -7.70
N ARG A 522 20.20 -28.72 -8.94
CA ARG A 522 19.49 -27.89 -9.92
C ARG A 522 17.98 -28.16 -9.92
N ARG A 523 17.21 -27.13 -10.28
CA ARG A 523 15.83 -27.24 -10.78
C ARG A 523 15.82 -27.55 -12.29
N ARG A 524 14.65 -27.79 -12.89
CA ARG A 524 14.48 -28.02 -14.34
C ARG A 524 14.95 -26.84 -15.19
N ASP A 525 14.80 -25.61 -14.68
CA ASP A 525 15.32 -24.37 -15.31
C ASP A 525 16.86 -24.22 -15.21
N GLY A 526 17.55 -25.17 -14.57
CA GLY A 526 19.00 -25.15 -14.35
C GLY A 526 19.45 -24.35 -13.12
N THR A 527 18.56 -23.61 -12.44
CA THR A 527 18.91 -22.77 -11.28
C THR A 527 19.18 -23.59 -10.02
N SER A 528 19.97 -23.03 -9.11
CA SER A 528 20.25 -23.64 -7.80
C SER A 528 18.99 -23.74 -6.95
N VAL A 529 18.75 -24.91 -6.33
CA VAL A 529 17.70 -25.06 -5.31
C VAL A 529 17.90 -24.14 -4.11
N TYR A 530 19.11 -23.62 -3.87
CA TYR A 530 19.41 -22.69 -2.78
C TYR A 530 19.13 -21.23 -3.13
N THR A 531 19.14 -20.86 -4.41
CA THR A 531 18.74 -19.53 -4.89
C THR A 531 17.23 -19.56 -5.10
N PRO A 532 16.39 -18.89 -4.29
CA PRO A 532 14.95 -19.05 -4.44
C PRO A 532 14.47 -18.36 -5.73
N ALA A 533 13.49 -18.96 -6.38
CA ALA A 533 12.97 -18.52 -7.67
C ALA A 533 12.49 -17.06 -7.64
N ASN A 534 12.69 -16.37 -8.76
CA ASN A 534 12.29 -14.97 -8.98
C ASN A 534 12.86 -13.96 -7.95
N GLN A 535 13.93 -14.30 -7.22
CA GLN A 535 14.54 -13.37 -6.26
C GLN A 535 15.54 -12.38 -6.87
N GLN A 536 16.11 -12.68 -8.04
CA GLN A 536 17.09 -11.83 -8.73
C GLN A 536 16.61 -10.38 -8.79
N LEU A 537 17.42 -9.49 -8.21
CA LEU A 537 17.22 -8.06 -8.28
C LEU A 537 17.92 -7.51 -9.52
N TYR A 538 17.24 -6.60 -10.19
CA TYR A 538 17.72 -5.89 -11.36
C TYR A 538 17.62 -4.38 -11.10
N THR A 539 18.54 -3.63 -11.69
CA THR A 539 18.43 -2.19 -11.91
C THR A 539 18.67 -1.92 -13.40
N SER A 540 18.87 -0.66 -13.82
CA SER A 540 19.28 -0.35 -15.20
C SER A 540 20.47 0.60 -15.22
N ALA A 541 21.25 0.55 -16.31
CA ALA A 541 22.38 1.45 -16.51
C ALA A 541 21.96 2.93 -16.42
N ARG A 542 20.70 3.27 -16.78
CA ARG A 542 20.14 4.62 -16.63
C ARG A 542 19.92 5.02 -15.17
N VAL A 543 19.55 4.10 -14.28
CA VAL A 543 19.44 4.38 -12.83
C VAL A 543 20.83 4.61 -12.26
N LEU A 544 21.76 3.68 -12.50
CA LEU A 544 23.15 3.79 -12.05
C LEU A 544 23.84 5.06 -12.58
N SER A 545 23.62 5.43 -13.86
CA SER A 545 24.18 6.68 -14.41
C SER A 545 23.58 7.93 -13.77
N VAL A 546 22.32 7.88 -13.30
CA VAL A 546 21.69 9.01 -12.60
C VAL A 546 22.30 9.16 -11.21
N GLU A 547 22.57 8.05 -10.53
CA GLU A 547 23.20 8.03 -9.21
C GLU A 547 24.66 8.47 -9.29
N GLN A 548 25.43 7.96 -10.25
CA GLN A 548 26.80 8.41 -10.53
C GLN A 548 26.86 9.91 -10.86
N GLN A 549 25.99 10.42 -11.75
CA GLN A 549 25.99 11.86 -12.08
C GLN A 549 25.60 12.74 -10.88
N LEU A 550 24.77 12.24 -9.94
CA LEU A 550 24.47 12.93 -8.69
C LEU A 550 25.70 13.00 -7.77
N VAL A 551 26.49 11.93 -7.70
CA VAL A 551 27.78 11.88 -7.01
C VAL A 551 28.80 12.81 -7.66
N ASP A 552 28.94 12.77 -8.99
CA ASP A 552 29.86 13.65 -9.73
C ASP A 552 29.54 15.14 -9.50
N LEU A 553 28.24 15.47 -9.37
CA LEU A 553 27.77 16.83 -9.04
C LEU A 553 28.03 17.21 -7.57
N SER A 554 28.08 16.27 -6.62
CA SER A 554 28.40 16.58 -5.21
C SER A 554 29.88 16.87 -4.98
N ILE A 555 30.77 16.36 -5.84
CA ILE A 555 32.21 16.62 -5.79
C ILE A 555 32.68 17.75 -6.73
N GLN A 556 31.78 18.32 -7.56
CA GLN A 556 32.15 19.32 -8.56
C GLN A 556 32.57 20.66 -7.91
N PRO A 557 33.79 21.18 -8.15
CA PRO A 557 34.25 22.46 -7.60
C PRO A 557 33.76 23.68 -8.41
N GLY A 558 34.05 24.87 -7.90
CA GLY A 558 33.77 26.15 -8.57
C GLY A 558 32.51 26.86 -8.08
N ALA A 559 32.06 26.57 -6.86
CA ALA A 559 31.12 27.44 -6.15
C ALA A 559 31.78 28.77 -5.76
N ARG A 560 30.96 29.82 -5.64
CA ARG A 560 31.39 31.06 -5.00
C ARG A 560 31.59 30.80 -3.50
N GLN A 561 32.65 31.37 -2.94
CA GLN A 561 32.93 31.35 -1.50
C GLN A 561 32.76 32.77 -0.93
N LEU A 562 32.32 32.88 0.33
CA LEU A 562 32.28 34.15 1.05
C LEU A 562 33.51 34.32 1.94
N PRO A 563 34.04 35.56 2.09
CA PRO A 563 35.08 35.85 3.08
C PRO A 563 34.59 35.55 4.51
N THR A 564 35.49 35.05 5.36
CA THR A 564 35.20 34.78 6.78
C THR A 564 34.65 36.00 7.51
N GLU A 565 35.14 37.19 7.20
CA GLU A 565 34.68 38.46 7.77
C GLU A 565 33.18 38.71 7.50
N THR A 566 32.70 38.45 6.28
CA THR A 566 31.29 38.59 5.91
C THR A 566 30.41 37.59 6.66
N ILE A 567 30.91 36.36 6.87
CA ILE A 567 30.21 35.30 7.58
C ILE A 567 30.09 35.65 9.07
N THR A 568 31.20 36.04 9.71
CA THR A 568 31.24 36.47 11.11
C THR A 568 30.32 37.67 11.34
N ALA A 569 30.40 38.71 10.50
CA ALA A 569 29.53 39.88 10.60
C ALA A 569 28.03 39.53 10.51
N ALA A 570 27.64 38.59 9.66
CA ALA A 570 26.24 38.14 9.56
C ALA A 570 25.79 37.33 10.79
N ILE A 571 26.66 36.48 11.35
CA ILE A 571 26.41 35.73 12.59
C ILE A 571 26.28 36.68 13.78
N ASP A 572 27.20 37.64 13.93
CA ASP A 572 27.18 38.63 15.00
C ASP A 572 25.95 39.54 14.90
N THR A 573 25.60 39.98 13.69
CA THR A 573 24.37 40.76 13.45
C THR A 573 23.12 39.98 13.89
N TYR A 574 23.04 38.69 13.58
CA TYR A 574 21.92 37.86 14.02
C TYR A 574 21.87 37.69 15.54
N ASN A 575 23.01 37.34 16.14
CA ASN A 575 23.13 37.10 17.58
C ASN A 575 22.84 38.36 18.40
N ASN A 576 23.32 39.53 17.96
CA ASN A 576 23.06 40.82 18.60
C ASN A 576 21.59 41.24 18.49
N ALA A 577 20.91 40.87 17.40
CA ALA A 577 19.46 41.10 17.25
C ALA A 577 18.60 40.08 18.04
N HIS A 578 19.17 38.93 18.43
CA HIS A 578 18.48 37.85 19.14
C HIS A 578 19.30 37.36 20.36
N PRO A 579 19.60 38.22 21.34
CA PRO A 579 20.49 37.89 22.45
C PRO A 579 19.99 36.71 23.31
N ASP A 580 18.67 36.51 23.38
CA ASP A 580 18.06 35.39 24.10
C ASP A 580 18.11 34.06 23.33
N ARG A 581 18.47 34.08 22.03
CA ARG A 581 18.48 32.93 21.11
C ARG A 581 19.63 33.02 20.07
N PRO A 582 20.89 33.08 20.50
CA PRO A 582 22.03 33.07 19.58
C PRO A 582 22.11 31.75 18.81
N LEU A 583 22.78 31.75 17.65
CA LEU A 583 23.04 30.54 16.87
C LEU A 583 23.85 29.53 17.68
N ASN A 584 23.43 28.26 17.67
CA ASN A 584 24.21 27.19 18.25
C ASN A 584 25.40 26.80 17.37
N ALA A 585 26.38 26.08 17.95
CA ALA A 585 27.61 25.68 17.25
C ALA A 585 27.35 24.86 15.96
N GLY A 586 26.29 24.05 15.91
CA GLY A 586 25.90 23.31 14.71
C GLY A 586 25.36 24.23 13.61
N GLN A 587 24.53 25.21 13.96
CA GLN A 587 24.05 26.22 13.01
C GLN A 587 25.19 27.08 12.47
N ILE A 588 26.11 27.52 13.34
CA ILE A 588 27.32 28.26 12.94
C ILE A 588 28.18 27.42 11.98
N ALA A 589 28.42 26.15 12.30
CA ALA A 589 29.19 25.25 11.45
C ALA A 589 28.53 25.01 10.07
N VAL A 590 27.20 24.92 10.00
CA VAL A 590 26.47 24.82 8.73
C VAL A 590 26.55 26.11 7.93
N VAL A 591 26.33 27.27 8.55
CA VAL A 591 26.44 28.58 7.87
C VAL A 591 27.85 28.78 7.32
N ALA A 592 28.89 28.60 8.15
CA ALA A 592 30.28 28.74 7.74
C ALA A 592 30.65 27.70 6.67
N GLY A 593 30.30 26.43 6.86
CA GLY A 593 30.60 25.36 5.91
C GLY A 593 29.93 25.57 4.54
N PHE A 594 28.66 25.96 4.51
CA PHE A 594 27.97 26.28 3.26
C PHE A 594 28.51 27.55 2.58
N ALA A 595 28.89 28.58 3.34
CA ALA A 595 29.43 29.83 2.80
C ALA A 595 30.89 29.70 2.30
N THR A 596 31.69 28.79 2.88
CA THR A 596 33.12 28.59 2.52
C THR A 596 33.39 27.39 1.61
N SER A 597 32.43 26.48 1.39
CA SER A 597 32.60 25.34 0.49
C SER A 597 32.82 25.74 -0.97
N ASN A 598 33.84 25.16 -1.61
CA ASN A 598 34.08 25.29 -3.05
C ASN A 598 33.20 24.32 -3.90
N LEU A 599 32.52 23.36 -3.26
CA LEU A 599 31.65 22.41 -3.95
C LEU A 599 30.39 23.09 -4.47
N ARG A 600 30.02 22.85 -5.73
CA ARG A 600 28.80 23.40 -6.35
C ARG A 600 27.55 22.91 -5.66
N VAL A 601 27.48 21.63 -5.34
CA VAL A 601 26.41 21.05 -4.52
C VAL A 601 27.02 20.63 -3.18
N ARG A 602 26.52 21.16 -2.07
CA ARG A 602 26.82 20.62 -0.73
C ARG A 602 25.54 20.29 0.02
N THR A 603 25.48 19.09 0.57
CA THR A 603 24.38 18.59 1.42
C THR A 603 24.65 18.91 2.89
N THR A 604 23.58 19.02 3.69
CA THR A 604 23.61 19.06 5.15
C THR A 604 22.53 18.13 5.69
N ASN A 605 22.91 17.28 6.64
CA ASN A 605 21.98 16.49 7.44
C ASN A 605 21.35 17.39 8.52
N ALA A 606 20.05 17.57 8.43
CA ALA A 606 19.30 18.54 9.22
C ALA A 606 18.05 17.89 9.84
N PRO A 607 18.15 17.35 11.06
CA PRO A 607 17.03 16.78 11.80
C PRO A 607 15.83 17.73 11.94
N ALA A 608 14.63 17.17 12.09
CA ALA A 608 13.39 17.94 12.24
C ALA A 608 13.40 18.88 13.47
N GLY A 609 13.41 20.20 13.22
CA GLY A 609 13.42 21.22 14.27
C GLY A 609 14.81 21.61 14.79
N SER A 610 15.87 21.30 14.05
CA SER A 610 17.26 21.69 14.34
C SER A 610 17.62 23.15 13.99
N GLY A 611 16.62 24.01 13.78
CA GLY A 611 16.85 25.43 13.46
C GLY A 611 17.33 25.69 12.02
N LYS A 612 16.91 24.83 11.06
CA LYS A 612 17.28 24.91 9.64
C LYS A 612 17.05 26.29 9.04
N THR A 613 15.82 26.81 9.17
CA THR A 613 15.38 28.08 8.59
C THR A 613 16.22 29.24 9.10
N THR A 614 16.46 29.31 10.42
CA THR A 614 17.34 30.31 11.04
C THR A 614 18.75 30.31 10.43
N ALA A 615 19.37 29.14 10.28
CA ALA A 615 20.68 29.02 9.64
C ALA A 615 20.65 29.48 8.17
N MET A 616 19.60 29.11 7.42
CA MET A 616 19.43 29.53 6.03
C MET A 616 19.19 31.04 5.89
N THR A 617 18.47 31.68 6.81
CA THR A 617 18.29 33.14 6.86
C THR A 617 19.63 33.86 7.05
N VAL A 618 20.47 33.41 7.99
CA VAL A 618 21.79 34.02 8.22
C VAL A 618 22.73 33.81 7.03
N LEU A 619 22.72 32.62 6.42
CA LEU A 619 23.46 32.36 5.18
C LEU A 619 22.98 33.25 4.02
N ALA A 620 21.67 33.40 3.84
CA ALA A 620 21.09 34.24 2.79
C ALA A 620 21.41 35.73 2.99
N ASN A 621 21.38 36.21 4.23
CA ASN A 621 21.80 37.56 4.60
C ASN A 621 23.29 37.80 4.30
N ALA A 622 24.17 36.87 4.69
CA ALA A 622 25.60 36.94 4.39
C ALA A 622 25.86 36.98 2.87
N TRP A 623 25.14 36.15 2.11
CA TRP A 623 25.26 36.10 0.66
C TRP A 623 24.79 37.41 -0.01
N THR A 624 23.66 37.94 0.42
CA THR A 624 23.10 39.20 -0.10
C THR A 624 23.99 40.40 0.27
N ALA A 625 24.54 40.43 1.49
CA ALA A 625 25.49 41.45 1.92
C ALA A 625 26.80 41.44 1.09
N SER A 626 27.18 40.28 0.53
CA SER A 626 28.29 40.16 -0.42
C SER A 626 27.95 40.56 -1.87
N GLY A 627 26.73 41.04 -2.13
CA GLY A 627 26.24 41.39 -3.47
C GLY A 627 25.70 40.22 -4.30
N GLY A 628 25.54 39.04 -3.71
CA GLY A 628 24.97 37.87 -4.37
C GLY A 628 23.44 37.86 -4.39
N GLN A 629 22.86 36.95 -5.17
CA GLN A 629 21.41 36.71 -5.19
C GLN A 629 21.06 35.40 -4.48
N VAL A 630 19.84 35.28 -3.96
CA VAL A 630 19.35 34.07 -3.27
C VAL A 630 18.03 33.59 -3.88
N LEU A 631 17.96 32.29 -4.17
CA LEU A 631 16.77 31.58 -4.63
C LEU A 631 16.55 30.36 -3.74
N GLY A 632 15.39 30.24 -3.10
CA GLY A 632 14.99 28.98 -2.47
C GLY A 632 14.24 28.07 -3.43
N LEU A 633 14.35 26.76 -3.22
CA LEU A 633 13.57 25.73 -3.87
C LEU A 633 13.11 24.69 -2.85
N ALA A 634 11.89 24.18 -3.02
CA ALA A 634 11.34 23.13 -2.16
C ALA A 634 10.49 22.12 -2.96
N PRO A 635 10.33 20.86 -2.47
CA PRO A 635 9.52 19.84 -3.16
C PRO A 635 8.01 20.16 -3.14
N THR A 636 7.52 20.89 -2.14
CA THR A 636 6.10 21.24 -2.03
C THR A 636 5.89 22.75 -1.95
N ALA A 637 4.74 23.23 -2.41
CA ALA A 637 4.43 24.66 -2.41
C ALA A 637 4.28 25.23 -0.98
N ALA A 638 3.82 24.42 -0.02
CA ALA A 638 3.77 24.80 1.40
C ALA A 638 5.17 24.96 2.00
N ALA A 639 6.09 24.02 1.73
CA ALA A 639 7.49 24.16 2.15
C ALA A 639 8.16 25.38 1.49
N ALA A 640 7.86 25.64 0.21
CA ALA A 640 8.34 26.84 -0.48
C ALA A 640 7.88 28.14 0.20
N ALA A 641 6.62 28.22 0.66
CA ALA A 641 6.11 29.38 1.39
C ALA A 641 6.83 29.57 2.73
N VAL A 642 6.92 28.52 3.56
CA VAL A 642 7.59 28.57 4.87
C VAL A 642 9.06 28.97 4.76
N LEU A 643 9.78 28.44 3.77
CA LEU A 643 11.17 28.83 3.51
C LEU A 643 11.25 30.30 3.06
N GLY A 644 10.35 30.75 2.18
CA GLY A 644 10.32 32.13 1.68
C GLY A 644 10.04 33.16 2.76
N ASP A 645 9.06 32.90 3.63
CA ASP A 645 8.77 33.74 4.79
C ASP A 645 9.95 33.80 5.77
N SER A 646 10.73 32.71 5.87
CA SER A 646 11.89 32.62 6.76
C SER A 646 13.13 33.36 6.23
N ILE A 647 13.44 33.23 4.93
CA ILE A 647 14.67 33.80 4.35
C ILE A 647 14.45 35.17 3.69
N GLY A 648 13.21 35.61 3.47
CA GLY A 648 12.90 36.92 2.87
C GLY A 648 13.19 37.02 1.36
N HIS A 649 13.48 35.90 0.69
CA HIS A 649 13.83 35.85 -0.74
C HIS A 649 12.81 35.04 -1.56
N ARG A 650 12.97 35.06 -2.89
CA ARG A 650 12.12 34.27 -3.79
C ARG A 650 12.32 32.78 -3.51
N VAL A 651 11.21 32.07 -3.31
CA VAL A 651 11.20 30.61 -3.21
C VAL A 651 10.14 30.03 -4.14
N GLU A 652 10.50 28.98 -4.87
CA GLU A 652 9.64 28.32 -5.85
C GLU A 652 9.61 26.79 -5.62
N THR A 653 8.66 26.08 -6.23
CA THR A 653 8.71 24.61 -6.20
C THR A 653 9.67 24.07 -7.24
N VAL A 654 10.34 22.96 -6.91
CA VAL A 654 11.22 22.24 -7.85
C VAL A 654 10.45 21.83 -9.11
N ASP A 655 9.23 21.31 -8.98
CA ASP A 655 8.40 20.96 -10.14
C ASP A 655 8.06 22.18 -11.02
N LYS A 656 7.90 23.39 -10.46
CA LYS A 656 7.66 24.62 -11.25
C LYS A 656 8.89 25.00 -12.07
N LEU A 657 10.09 24.92 -11.50
CA LEU A 657 11.32 25.14 -12.26
C LEU A 657 11.47 24.07 -13.36
N LEU A 658 11.28 22.79 -13.03
CA LEU A 658 11.41 21.70 -13.99
C LEU A 658 10.36 21.72 -15.12
N ASP A 659 9.13 22.20 -14.84
CA ASP A 659 8.07 22.45 -15.82
C ASP A 659 8.39 23.64 -16.72
N VAL A 660 8.86 24.76 -16.15
CA VAL A 660 9.35 25.90 -16.95
C VAL A 660 10.48 25.46 -17.86
N LEU A 661 11.49 24.75 -17.34
CA LEU A 661 12.59 24.22 -18.16
C LEU A 661 12.07 23.26 -19.25
N HIS A 662 11.14 22.37 -18.92
CA HIS A 662 10.56 21.43 -19.88
C HIS A 662 9.88 22.15 -21.06
N ARG A 663 9.03 23.16 -20.79
CA ARG A 663 8.32 23.91 -21.84
C ARG A 663 9.26 24.69 -22.77
N HIS A 664 10.40 25.17 -22.26
CA HIS A 664 11.34 25.99 -23.02
C HIS A 664 12.58 25.22 -23.53
N THR A 665 12.67 23.90 -23.31
CA THR A 665 13.77 23.08 -23.85
C THR A 665 13.48 22.76 -25.33
N PRO A 666 14.36 23.12 -26.29
CA PRO A 666 14.20 22.73 -27.69
C PRO A 666 14.23 21.20 -27.85
N ARG A 667 13.14 20.64 -28.38
CA ARG A 667 13.02 19.21 -28.72
C ARG A 667 12.09 19.04 -29.93
N PRO A 668 12.24 17.98 -30.75
CA PRO A 668 11.42 17.76 -31.94
C PRO A 668 9.92 17.54 -31.66
N ASP A 669 9.56 17.30 -30.40
CA ASP A 669 8.23 16.88 -29.93
C ASP A 669 7.63 17.87 -28.91
N ASN A 670 8.12 19.11 -28.81
CA ASN A 670 7.70 20.07 -27.77
C ASN A 670 6.56 21.02 -28.25
N PRO A 671 5.28 20.74 -27.92
CA PRO A 671 4.12 21.49 -28.41
C PRO A 671 3.96 22.89 -27.76
N TYR A 672 4.92 23.32 -26.94
CA TYR A 672 4.96 24.68 -26.40
C TYR A 672 5.79 25.63 -27.25
N LEU A 673 6.72 25.11 -28.07
CA LEU A 673 7.59 25.91 -28.93
C LEU A 673 6.98 26.14 -30.32
N ASP A 674 6.17 25.20 -30.83
CA ASP A 674 5.47 25.32 -32.12
C ASP A 674 4.24 26.26 -32.09
N ARG A 675 4.07 27.03 -31.02
CA ARG A 675 2.96 27.98 -30.85
C ARG A 675 3.32 29.31 -31.50
N GLU A 676 2.35 29.95 -32.15
CA GLU A 676 2.48 31.29 -32.76
C GLU A 676 3.13 32.32 -31.81
N TYR A 677 2.81 32.22 -30.52
CA TYR A 677 3.47 32.95 -29.43
C TYR A 677 4.01 31.94 -28.41
N PRO A 678 5.29 31.53 -28.50
CA PRO A 678 5.87 30.65 -27.50
C PRO A 678 5.98 31.40 -26.15
N PRO A 679 5.87 30.69 -25.01
CA PRO A 679 6.02 31.33 -23.71
C PRO A 679 7.42 31.94 -23.57
N SER A 680 7.51 33.13 -22.97
CA SER A 680 8.79 33.75 -22.64
C SER A 680 9.39 33.11 -21.38
N LEU A 681 10.69 32.84 -21.41
CA LEU A 681 11.37 32.28 -20.24
C LEU A 681 11.32 33.32 -19.09
N PRO A 682 10.84 32.96 -17.89
CA PRO A 682 10.72 33.92 -16.80
C PRO A 682 12.07 34.51 -16.39
N GLN A 683 12.13 35.83 -16.18
CA GLN A 683 13.38 36.55 -15.89
C GLN A 683 14.17 35.92 -14.72
N TRP A 684 13.50 35.54 -13.63
CA TRP A 684 14.15 34.89 -12.48
C TRP A 684 14.87 33.57 -12.79
N VAL A 685 14.57 32.92 -13.92
CA VAL A 685 15.27 31.71 -14.41
C VAL A 685 16.51 32.11 -15.22
N LEU A 686 16.44 33.23 -15.96
CA LEU A 686 17.60 33.83 -16.63
C LEU A 686 18.60 34.42 -15.63
N ASP A 687 18.11 34.97 -14.51
CA ASP A 687 18.93 35.57 -13.45
C ASP A 687 19.78 34.54 -12.67
N ILE A 688 19.47 33.24 -12.79
CA ILE A 688 20.28 32.16 -12.19
C ILE A 688 21.66 32.14 -12.87
N GLY A 689 22.70 32.41 -12.08
CA GLY A 689 24.08 32.52 -12.53
C GLY A 689 25.11 32.25 -11.41
N PRO A 690 26.40 32.56 -11.64
CA PRO A 690 27.48 32.34 -10.65
C PRO A 690 27.29 33.05 -9.31
N GLU A 691 26.62 34.20 -9.32
CA GLU A 691 26.34 35.01 -8.13
C GLU A 691 25.16 34.48 -7.30
N THR A 692 24.41 33.48 -7.81
CA THR A 692 23.20 32.96 -7.19
C THR A 692 23.51 31.82 -6.21
N LEU A 693 23.10 32.00 -4.95
CA LEU A 693 22.92 30.93 -3.98
C LEU A 693 21.54 30.30 -4.17
N VAL A 694 21.50 28.99 -4.38
CA VAL A 694 20.26 28.20 -4.44
C VAL A 694 20.16 27.30 -3.22
N ILE A 695 19.18 27.57 -2.36
CA ILE A 695 18.90 26.78 -1.16
C ILE A 695 17.79 25.77 -1.51
N VAL A 696 18.10 24.47 -1.51
CA VAL A 696 17.13 23.41 -1.77
C VAL A 696 16.73 22.74 -0.46
N ASP A 697 15.57 23.13 0.07
CA ASP A 697 15.03 22.58 1.31
C ASP A 697 14.27 21.26 1.08
N GLU A 698 14.27 20.40 2.09
CA GLU A 698 13.69 19.06 2.09
C GLU A 698 14.10 18.22 0.85
N HIS A 699 15.33 18.42 0.34
CA HIS A 699 15.80 17.85 -0.93
C HIS A 699 15.77 16.31 -0.98
N VAL A 700 15.88 15.67 0.19
CA VAL A 700 15.74 14.22 0.37
C VAL A 700 14.41 13.67 -0.17
N LYS A 701 13.33 14.48 -0.16
CA LYS A 701 11.99 14.15 -0.69
C LYS A 701 11.87 14.34 -2.22
N ILE A 702 12.96 14.67 -2.90
CA ILE A 702 13.03 14.75 -4.37
C ILE A 702 13.66 13.45 -4.91
N GLY A 703 12.94 12.75 -5.79
CA GLY A 703 13.44 11.53 -6.44
C GLY A 703 14.68 11.78 -7.30
N ASN A 704 15.56 10.78 -7.44
CA ASN A 704 16.89 10.91 -8.05
C ASN A 704 16.84 11.53 -9.45
N ARG A 705 15.85 11.17 -10.28
CA ARG A 705 15.66 11.73 -11.64
C ARG A 705 15.38 13.24 -11.65
N LYS A 706 14.46 13.70 -10.79
CA LYS A 706 14.13 15.13 -10.65
C LYS A 706 15.30 15.89 -10.04
N ARG A 707 15.96 15.30 -9.04
CA ARG A 707 17.13 15.85 -8.37
C ARG A 707 18.29 16.07 -9.37
N LEU A 708 18.60 15.09 -10.22
CA LEU A 708 19.63 15.24 -11.24
C LEU A 708 19.30 16.36 -12.23
N ARG A 709 18.09 16.37 -12.80
CA ARG A 709 17.65 17.43 -13.73
C ARG A 709 17.77 18.82 -13.10
N LEU A 710 17.44 18.94 -11.82
CA LEU A 710 17.55 20.19 -11.06
C LEU A 710 19.03 20.60 -10.89
N LEU A 711 19.83 19.74 -10.27
CA LEU A 711 21.21 20.06 -9.91
C LEU A 711 22.08 20.29 -11.14
N HIS A 712 21.90 19.51 -12.20
CA HIS A 712 22.63 19.68 -13.46
C HIS A 712 22.32 21.03 -14.13
N TYR A 713 21.06 21.46 -14.15
CA TYR A 713 20.69 22.78 -14.68
C TYR A 713 21.33 23.91 -13.86
N LEU A 714 21.20 23.86 -12.53
CA LEU A 714 21.73 24.90 -11.65
C LEU A 714 23.26 24.98 -11.69
N ALA A 715 23.95 23.84 -11.67
CA ALA A 715 25.41 23.76 -11.75
C ALA A 715 25.91 24.24 -13.12
N GLY A 716 25.21 23.91 -14.21
CA GLY A 716 25.49 24.39 -15.57
C GLY A 716 25.29 25.90 -15.76
N ARG A 717 24.47 26.56 -14.92
CA ARG A 717 24.36 28.02 -14.82
C ARG A 717 25.47 28.66 -13.95
N GLY A 718 26.32 27.85 -13.32
CA GLY A 718 27.39 28.31 -12.45
C GLY A 718 26.95 28.55 -10.99
N ALA A 719 25.69 28.32 -10.64
CA ALA A 719 25.14 28.65 -9.33
C ALA A 719 25.76 27.83 -8.19
N THR A 720 25.70 28.40 -6.98
CA THR A 720 26.13 27.74 -5.74
C THR A 720 24.91 27.10 -5.07
N ILE A 721 24.92 25.77 -4.89
CA ILE A 721 23.74 25.00 -4.48
C ILE A 721 23.96 24.39 -3.10
N ARG A 722 23.01 24.62 -2.19
CA ARG A 722 23.04 24.18 -0.80
C ARG A 722 21.78 23.39 -0.48
N CYS A 723 21.94 22.09 -0.32
CA CYS A 723 20.87 21.13 -0.12
C CYS A 723 20.72 20.82 1.36
N ILE A 724 19.53 21.00 1.92
CA ILE A 724 19.23 20.73 3.33
C ILE A 724 18.04 19.76 3.43
N GLY A 725 18.09 18.83 4.38
CA GLY A 725 17.11 17.75 4.46
C GLY A 725 17.46 16.75 5.56
N ASP A 726 16.60 15.77 5.76
CA ASP A 726 16.77 14.76 6.81
C ASP A 726 16.63 13.36 6.20
N PRO A 727 17.73 12.61 5.98
CA PRO A 727 17.66 11.31 5.30
C PRO A 727 16.89 10.25 6.08
N GLN A 728 16.61 10.47 7.38
CA GLN A 728 15.79 9.59 8.22
C GLN A 728 14.29 9.94 8.19
N GLN A 729 13.86 10.96 7.42
CA GLN A 729 12.44 11.18 7.15
C GLN A 729 11.92 10.27 6.04
N LEU A 730 10.58 10.18 5.94
CA LEU A 730 9.90 9.40 4.90
C LEU A 730 10.48 9.65 3.51
N SER A 731 10.89 8.56 2.86
CA SER A 731 11.46 8.56 1.52
C SER A 731 10.50 9.13 0.47
N PRO A 732 11.01 9.65 -0.66
CA PRO A 732 10.18 10.04 -1.79
C PRO A 732 9.34 8.86 -2.32
N ILE A 733 8.20 9.17 -2.92
CA ILE A 733 7.34 8.20 -3.64
C ILE A 733 8.01 7.75 -4.96
N GLU A 734 8.87 8.59 -5.52
CA GLU A 734 9.75 8.32 -6.65
C GLU A 734 11.03 7.61 -6.18
N ALA A 735 11.70 6.88 -7.08
CA ALA A 735 12.98 6.24 -6.78
C ALA A 735 14.02 7.24 -6.22
N GLY A 736 14.59 6.90 -5.05
CA GLY A 736 15.59 7.68 -4.33
C GLY A 736 16.64 6.76 -3.68
N GLY A 737 17.71 7.35 -3.14
CA GLY A 737 18.72 6.62 -2.36
C GLY A 737 20.13 7.23 -2.37
N ALA A 738 20.48 7.97 -3.43
CA ALA A 738 21.84 8.46 -3.69
C ALA A 738 22.39 9.49 -2.68
N ASP A 739 21.62 9.86 -1.66
CA ASP A 739 21.99 10.88 -0.66
C ASP A 739 23.20 10.46 0.17
N LEU A 740 23.26 9.18 0.52
CA LEU A 740 24.36 8.58 1.27
C LEU A 740 25.62 8.56 0.42
N ASP A 741 25.53 8.15 -0.85
CA ASP A 741 26.68 8.09 -1.76
C ASP A 741 27.21 9.48 -2.12
N MET A 742 26.31 10.44 -2.40
CA MET A 742 26.67 11.85 -2.60
C MET A 742 27.42 12.44 -1.40
N THR A 743 27.04 12.03 -0.19
CA THR A 743 27.63 12.49 1.07
C THR A 743 28.95 11.77 1.38
N ALA A 744 29.06 10.47 1.08
CA ALA A 744 30.26 9.67 1.28
C ALA A 744 31.38 10.02 0.29
N ALA A 745 31.03 10.42 -0.94
CA ALA A 745 31.98 10.85 -1.95
C ALA A 745 32.50 12.29 -1.76
N ALA A 746 31.77 13.12 -0.99
CA ALA A 746 32.16 14.51 -0.77
C ALA A 746 33.49 14.60 0.01
N PRO A 747 34.51 15.33 -0.49
CA PRO A 747 35.80 15.46 0.19
C PRO A 747 35.73 16.34 1.46
N GLU A 748 34.67 17.12 1.60
CA GLU A 748 34.41 17.98 2.75
C GLU A 748 33.49 17.26 3.75
N ALA A 749 33.85 17.25 5.04
CA ALA A 749 33.08 16.54 6.06
C ALA A 749 31.58 16.90 6.09
N THR A 750 30.74 15.90 6.36
CA THR A 750 29.28 16.03 6.40
C THR A 750 28.84 17.05 7.44
N LEU A 751 28.24 18.14 6.96
CA LEU A 751 27.63 19.13 7.83
C LEU A 751 26.36 18.54 8.46
N THR A 752 26.26 18.60 9.78
CA THR A 752 25.12 18.06 10.53
C THR A 752 24.64 19.07 11.57
N LEU A 753 23.34 19.39 11.57
CA LEU A 753 22.72 20.15 12.65
C LEU A 753 22.45 19.20 13.84
N THR A 754 23.39 19.15 14.78
CA THR A 754 23.39 18.19 15.90
C THR A 754 22.41 18.49 17.03
N HIS A 755 21.85 19.71 17.09
CA HIS A 755 21.02 20.17 18.20
C HIS A 755 19.59 20.46 17.74
N VAL A 756 18.60 19.79 18.33
CA VAL A 756 17.18 20.07 18.10
C VAL A 756 16.72 21.18 19.03
N VAL A 757 16.31 22.32 18.48
CA VAL A 757 15.95 23.55 19.23
C VAL A 757 14.43 23.78 19.32
N ARG A 758 13.61 22.88 18.77
CA ARG A 758 12.14 23.00 18.77
C ARG A 758 11.49 22.70 20.12
N PHE A 759 12.19 22.02 21.03
CA PHE A 759 11.65 21.54 22.30
C PHE A 759 12.09 22.43 23.45
N ALA A 760 11.18 22.68 24.40
CA ALA A 760 11.50 23.41 25.63
C ALA A 760 12.35 22.58 26.62
N ALA A 761 12.25 21.24 26.55
CA ALA A 761 13.00 20.32 27.41
C ALA A 761 14.17 19.68 26.65
N THR A 762 15.39 19.84 27.16
CA THR A 762 16.61 19.26 26.56
C THR A 762 16.56 17.73 26.47
N GLY A 763 15.91 17.07 27.43
CA GLY A 763 15.71 15.61 27.38
C GLY A 763 14.84 15.15 26.20
N GLU A 764 13.82 15.94 25.84
CA GLU A 764 12.96 15.66 24.68
C GLU A 764 13.73 15.81 23.36
N ALA A 765 14.64 16.78 23.30
CA ALA A 765 15.53 16.97 22.15
C ALA A 765 16.47 15.78 21.94
N THR A 766 17.07 15.25 23.01
CA THR A 766 17.91 14.04 22.96
C THR A 766 17.10 12.80 22.57
N ALA A 767 15.94 12.57 23.21
CA ALA A 767 15.07 11.43 22.92
C ALA A 767 14.58 11.45 21.46
N SER A 768 14.26 12.64 20.92
CA SER A 768 13.86 12.79 19.52
C SER A 768 14.97 12.44 18.52
N MET A 769 16.25 12.58 18.89
CA MET A 769 17.38 12.17 18.06
C MET A 769 17.60 10.66 18.12
N GLN A 770 17.54 10.07 19.32
CA GLN A 770 17.62 8.61 19.48
C GLN A 770 16.49 7.89 18.72
N LEU A 771 15.26 8.43 18.77
CA LEU A 771 14.11 7.90 18.03
C LEU A 771 14.33 7.95 16.51
N ARG A 772 14.93 9.05 16.01
CA ARG A 772 15.29 9.24 14.60
C ARG A 772 16.35 8.24 14.13
N ASP A 773 17.29 7.90 14.99
CA ASP A 773 18.37 6.96 14.67
C ASP A 773 17.98 5.49 14.90
N GLY A 774 16.71 5.23 15.27
CA GLY A 774 16.15 3.90 15.46
C GLY A 774 16.47 3.25 16.82
N ASP A 775 17.01 4.00 17.77
CA ASP A 775 17.34 3.52 19.11
C ASP A 775 16.06 3.38 19.96
N PRO A 776 15.67 2.16 20.38
CA PRO A 776 14.47 1.94 21.19
C PRO A 776 14.55 2.51 22.61
N THR A 777 15.74 2.90 23.10
CA THR A 777 15.88 3.55 24.43
C THR A 777 15.21 4.92 24.47
N ALA A 778 15.07 5.60 23.33
CA ALA A 778 14.38 6.88 23.17
C ALA A 778 12.96 6.88 23.80
N LEU A 779 12.27 5.75 23.71
CA LEU A 779 10.90 5.59 24.20
C LEU A 779 10.81 5.75 25.73
N GLY A 780 11.89 5.49 26.47
CA GLY A 780 11.94 5.64 27.93
C GLY A 780 11.60 7.07 28.36
N TRP A 781 12.28 8.07 27.79
CA TRP A 781 12.03 9.48 28.13
C TRP A 781 10.57 9.89 27.87
N TYR A 782 10.01 9.47 26.73
CA TYR A 782 8.63 9.77 26.36
C TYR A 782 7.60 9.04 27.25
N LEU A 783 7.93 7.85 27.77
CA LEU A 783 7.11 7.15 28.78
C LEU A 783 7.18 7.86 30.14
N ASP A 784 8.39 8.15 30.62
CA ASP A 784 8.64 8.78 31.93
C ASP A 784 8.01 10.18 32.04
N ASN A 785 7.94 10.91 30.93
CA ASN A 785 7.32 12.24 30.85
C ASN A 785 5.84 12.20 30.43
N GLY A 786 5.21 11.02 30.43
CA GLY A 786 3.78 10.87 30.14
C GLY A 786 3.37 11.36 28.75
N ARG A 787 4.26 11.22 27.75
CA ARG A 787 4.02 11.59 26.35
C ARG A 787 3.53 10.42 25.48
N ILE A 788 3.79 9.18 25.92
CA ILE A 788 3.25 7.96 25.30
C ILE A 788 2.09 7.46 26.17
N HIS A 789 0.90 7.43 25.57
CA HIS A 789 -0.30 6.84 26.17
C HIS A 789 -0.64 5.57 25.39
N ALA A 790 -0.68 4.42 26.08
CA ALA A 790 -1.09 3.15 25.51
C ALA A 790 -2.52 2.80 25.96
N GLY A 791 -3.42 2.51 25.02
CA GLY A 791 -4.82 2.18 25.28
C GLY A 791 -5.46 1.41 24.12
N HIS A 792 -6.63 0.81 24.34
CA HIS A 792 -7.41 0.11 23.30
C HIS A 792 -8.17 1.09 22.39
N HIS A 793 -8.56 0.70 21.15
CA HIS A 793 -8.87 1.65 20.08
C HIS A 793 -9.68 2.86 20.43
N GLY A 794 -10.97 2.67 20.72
CA GLY A 794 -11.87 3.80 20.97
C GLY A 794 -11.34 4.79 22.02
N ALA A 795 -10.46 4.35 22.93
CA ALA A 795 -9.75 5.20 23.87
C ALA A 795 -8.78 6.17 23.17
N VAL A 796 -7.64 5.80 22.58
CA VAL A 796 -6.57 6.80 22.26
C VAL A 796 -6.99 7.91 21.25
N HIS A 797 -8.07 7.78 20.47
CA HIS A 797 -8.61 8.78 19.53
C HIS A 797 -9.53 9.67 20.32
N ASN A 798 -10.32 9.07 21.21
CA ASN A 798 -11.12 9.80 22.16
C ASN A 798 -10.22 10.56 23.13
N ASP A 799 -9.10 9.99 23.58
CA ASP A 799 -8.13 10.62 24.46
C ASP A 799 -7.32 11.68 23.70
N ALA A 800 -6.91 11.42 22.45
CA ALA A 800 -6.31 12.44 21.58
C ALA A 800 -7.30 13.55 21.23
N PHE A 801 -8.59 13.24 21.05
CA PHE A 801 -9.66 14.21 20.81
C PHE A 801 -9.98 15.01 22.07
N ILE A 802 -10.01 14.39 23.25
CA ILE A 802 -10.19 15.06 24.54
C ILE A 802 -8.97 15.93 24.85
N ALA A 803 -7.75 15.44 24.63
CA ALA A 803 -6.52 16.21 24.79
C ALA A 803 -6.46 17.39 23.80
N TRP A 804 -6.80 17.16 22.53
CA TRP A 804 -6.94 18.21 21.53
C TRP A 804 -8.01 19.24 21.91
N THR A 805 -9.17 18.80 22.40
CA THR A 805 -10.26 19.67 22.86
C THR A 805 -9.84 20.48 24.08
N ALA A 806 -9.18 19.86 25.06
CA ALA A 806 -8.65 20.53 26.25
C ALA A 806 -7.57 21.56 25.90
N ASP A 807 -6.65 21.22 25.00
CA ASP A 807 -5.66 22.15 24.44
C ASP A 807 -6.32 23.32 23.70
N HIS A 808 -7.32 23.03 22.86
CA HIS A 808 -8.04 24.03 22.08
C HIS A 808 -8.85 24.98 22.97
N LEU A 809 -9.52 24.46 24.01
CA LEU A 809 -10.18 25.26 25.05
C LEU A 809 -9.19 26.05 25.90
N ALA A 810 -7.97 25.54 26.11
CA ALA A 810 -6.85 26.28 26.71
C ALA A 810 -6.18 27.27 25.73
N GLY A 811 -6.71 27.43 24.51
CA GLY A 811 -6.22 28.40 23.51
C GLY A 811 -4.90 28.02 22.83
N ARG A 812 -4.51 26.74 22.87
CA ARG A 812 -3.31 26.21 22.20
C ARG A 812 -3.62 25.84 20.74
N ASP A 813 -2.62 25.93 19.89
CA ASP A 813 -2.70 25.53 18.48
C ASP A 813 -2.19 24.08 18.34
N THR A 814 -3.10 23.12 18.56
CA THR A 814 -2.81 21.68 18.59
C THR A 814 -3.41 20.99 17.37
N ILE A 815 -2.66 20.07 16.78
CA ILE A 815 -3.09 19.23 15.64
C ILE A 815 -3.28 17.79 16.08
N MET A 816 -4.27 17.11 15.50
CA MET A 816 -4.38 15.66 15.54
C MET A 816 -3.70 15.09 14.28
N LEU A 817 -2.90 14.03 14.43
CA LEU A 817 -2.20 13.34 13.34
C LEU A 817 -2.58 11.87 13.32
N ALA A 818 -2.65 11.29 12.12
CA ALA A 818 -3.15 9.94 11.94
C ALA A 818 -2.73 9.27 10.62
N ALA A 819 -2.79 7.94 10.65
CA ALA A 819 -2.30 7.00 9.65
C ALA A 819 -3.08 7.01 8.34
N THR A 820 -4.41 7.06 8.46
CA THR A 820 -5.31 6.83 7.35
C THR A 820 -6.29 7.99 7.26
N HIS A 821 -6.69 8.31 6.03
CA HIS A 821 -7.66 9.36 5.77
C HIS A 821 -8.96 9.16 6.55
N ALA A 822 -9.32 7.91 6.81
CA ALA A 822 -10.41 7.51 7.68
C ALA A 822 -10.40 8.06 9.09
N VAL A 823 -9.28 7.89 9.79
CA VAL A 823 -9.08 8.37 11.16
C VAL A 823 -9.26 9.89 11.17
N VAL A 824 -8.65 10.53 10.17
CA VAL A 824 -8.74 11.97 9.97
C VAL A 824 -10.21 12.37 9.76
N THR A 825 -10.95 11.68 8.91
CA THR A 825 -12.40 11.89 8.68
C THR A 825 -13.23 11.69 9.96
N GLU A 826 -12.96 10.65 10.75
CA GLU A 826 -13.67 10.39 12.02
C GLU A 826 -13.40 11.49 13.05
N LEU A 827 -12.13 11.81 13.29
CA LEU A 827 -11.70 12.86 14.21
C LEU A 827 -12.21 14.24 13.79
N ASN A 828 -12.18 14.55 12.49
CA ASN A 828 -12.74 15.78 11.92
C ASN A 828 -14.26 15.85 12.11
N THR A 829 -14.97 14.73 11.92
CA THR A 829 -16.42 14.65 12.16
C THR A 829 -16.75 14.95 13.61
N ARG A 830 -16.01 14.35 14.56
CA ARG A 830 -16.15 14.59 16.00
C ARG A 830 -15.84 16.05 16.35
N ALA A 831 -14.70 16.58 15.89
CA ALA A 831 -14.29 17.97 16.13
C ALA A 831 -15.27 19.01 15.56
N ARG A 832 -15.86 18.74 14.39
CA ARG A 832 -16.92 19.59 13.83
C ARG A 832 -18.20 19.51 14.66
N ALA A 833 -18.67 18.32 15.02
CA ALA A 833 -19.88 18.15 15.82
C ALA A 833 -19.77 18.85 17.18
N ASP A 834 -18.63 18.69 17.84
CA ASP A 834 -18.29 19.32 19.12
C ASP A 834 -18.18 20.86 19.03
N ARG A 835 -17.59 21.41 17.95
CA ARG A 835 -17.64 22.86 17.70
C ARG A 835 -19.08 23.35 17.52
N LEU A 836 -19.88 22.67 16.70
CA LEU A 836 -21.27 23.07 16.44
C LEU A 836 -22.11 23.03 17.73
N ALA A 837 -21.92 22.02 18.59
CA ALA A 837 -22.56 21.92 19.90
C ALA A 837 -22.20 23.10 20.82
N ARG A 838 -20.93 23.54 20.83
CA ARG A 838 -20.49 24.71 21.63
C ARG A 838 -20.98 26.06 21.11
N THR A 839 -21.22 26.20 19.80
CA THR A 839 -21.52 27.51 19.19
C THR A 839 -22.98 27.95 19.42
N CYS A 840 -23.87 27.04 19.85
CA CYS A 840 -25.30 27.27 20.15
C CYS A 840 -26.10 28.01 19.05
N THR A 841 -25.56 28.09 17.84
CA THR A 841 -26.11 28.83 16.70
C THR A 841 -26.61 27.82 15.68
N PRO A 842 -27.80 27.98 15.08
CA PRO A 842 -28.27 27.11 14.00
C PRO A 842 -27.23 27.00 12.89
N VAL A 843 -26.96 25.78 12.42
CA VAL A 843 -25.99 25.57 11.34
C VAL A 843 -26.51 26.25 10.07
N GLY A 844 -25.78 27.24 9.57
CA GLY A 844 -26.10 27.95 8.34
C GLY A 844 -25.89 27.09 7.09
N ALA A 845 -25.79 27.74 5.93
CA ALA A 845 -25.51 27.06 4.66
C ALA A 845 -24.25 26.17 4.76
N GLN A 846 -24.32 24.98 4.16
CA GLN A 846 -23.26 23.98 4.19
C GLN A 846 -22.84 23.61 2.76
N VAL A 847 -21.58 23.27 2.57
CA VAL A 847 -21.02 22.75 1.32
C VAL A 847 -20.40 21.39 1.54
N MET A 848 -20.51 20.49 0.56
CA MET A 848 -19.87 19.17 0.58
C MET A 848 -18.43 19.27 0.06
N LEU A 849 -17.48 18.68 0.78
CA LEU A 849 -16.05 18.66 0.45
C LEU A 849 -15.62 17.35 -0.23
N GLY A 850 -14.36 17.30 -0.69
CA GLY A 850 -13.78 16.17 -1.42
C GLY A 850 -13.31 15.00 -0.55
N ASP A 851 -13.56 15.06 0.75
CA ASP A 851 -13.50 13.94 1.71
C ASP A 851 -14.89 13.37 2.04
N GLY A 852 -15.96 13.95 1.49
CA GLY A 852 -17.35 13.57 1.82
C GLY A 852 -17.87 14.20 3.11
N LEU A 853 -17.14 15.13 3.73
CA LEU A 853 -17.63 15.89 4.87
C LEU A 853 -18.35 17.17 4.43
N ALA A 854 -19.40 17.53 5.19
CA ALA A 854 -20.03 18.84 5.06
C ALA A 854 -19.24 19.89 5.87
N ALA A 855 -19.08 21.09 5.33
CA ALA A 855 -18.42 22.22 5.97
C ALA A 855 -19.29 23.47 5.96
N SER A 856 -19.06 24.36 6.92
CA SER A 856 -19.88 25.50 7.31
C SER A 856 -19.03 26.62 7.91
N VAL A 857 -19.60 27.82 8.11
CA VAL A 857 -18.87 28.95 8.72
C VAL A 857 -18.24 28.54 10.07
N GLY A 858 -16.96 28.88 10.25
CA GLY A 858 -16.14 28.48 11.39
C GLY A 858 -15.46 27.11 11.28
N ASP A 859 -15.75 26.29 10.25
CA ASP A 859 -14.94 25.11 9.97
C ASP A 859 -13.52 25.52 9.53
N ILE A 860 -12.55 24.72 9.97
CA ILE A 860 -11.20 24.75 9.41
C ILE A 860 -11.22 23.81 8.20
N ILE A 861 -10.61 24.22 7.08
CA ILE A 861 -10.44 23.37 5.91
C ILE A 861 -8.98 23.41 5.43
N ARG A 862 -8.54 22.33 4.79
CA ARG A 862 -7.24 22.19 4.16
C ARG A 862 -7.38 21.92 2.66
N THR A 863 -6.57 22.60 1.87
CA THR A 863 -6.63 22.53 0.40
C THR A 863 -5.68 21.46 -0.15
N ARG A 864 -6.17 20.57 -1.01
CA ARG A 864 -5.47 19.35 -1.48
C ARG A 864 -4.70 19.52 -2.81
N ARG A 865 -4.87 20.63 -3.51
CA ARG A 865 -4.14 20.95 -4.76
C ARG A 865 -3.71 22.41 -4.83
N ASN A 866 -2.64 22.63 -5.58
CA ASN A 866 -2.17 23.95 -5.98
C ASN A 866 -3.14 24.57 -7.00
N ASN A 867 -3.57 25.81 -6.79
CA ASN A 867 -4.36 26.57 -7.76
C ASN A 867 -3.89 28.05 -7.86
N PRO A 868 -2.89 28.36 -8.72
CA PRO A 868 -2.36 29.72 -8.90
C PRO A 868 -3.35 30.75 -9.45
N ARG A 869 -4.54 30.33 -9.91
CA ARG A 869 -5.61 31.24 -10.37
C ARG A 869 -6.40 31.84 -9.21
N LEU A 870 -6.42 31.17 -8.05
CA LEU A 870 -7.03 31.69 -6.82
C LEU A 870 -5.97 32.48 -6.05
N ARG A 871 -6.02 33.81 -6.20
CA ARG A 871 -5.05 34.76 -5.62
C ARG A 871 -5.40 35.14 -4.18
N LEU A 872 -4.37 35.48 -3.41
CA LEU A 872 -4.43 35.93 -2.03
C LEU A 872 -3.63 37.24 -1.93
N GLY A 873 -4.33 38.37 -1.93
CA GLY A 873 -3.70 39.67 -2.14
C GLY A 873 -2.94 39.73 -3.48
N GLU A 874 -1.93 40.59 -3.55
CA GLU A 874 -1.16 40.81 -4.79
C GLU A 874 -0.12 39.72 -5.07
N ARG A 875 0.44 39.10 -4.03
CA ARG A 875 1.66 38.28 -4.14
C ARG A 875 1.45 36.78 -3.91
N ASP A 876 0.38 36.37 -3.25
CA ASP A 876 0.18 34.97 -2.83
C ASP A 876 -1.02 34.28 -3.53
N TRP A 877 -1.18 32.97 -3.31
CA TRP A 877 -2.16 32.12 -4.01
C TRP A 877 -2.40 30.78 -3.31
N VAL A 878 -3.52 30.11 -3.63
CA VAL A 878 -3.99 28.89 -2.95
C VAL A 878 -3.09 27.68 -3.25
N ARG A 879 -2.41 27.14 -2.24
CA ARG A 879 -1.51 25.97 -2.37
C ARG A 879 -2.08 24.69 -1.76
N ASN A 880 -1.54 23.55 -2.19
CA ASN A 880 -1.73 22.28 -1.49
C ASN A 880 -1.12 22.38 -0.08
N GLY A 881 -1.88 21.95 0.92
CA GLY A 881 -1.51 21.93 2.32
C GLY A 881 -1.86 23.18 3.11
N TYR A 882 -2.29 24.28 2.47
CA TYR A 882 -2.75 25.50 3.14
C TYR A 882 -4.02 25.25 3.96
N THR A 883 -4.14 25.97 5.07
CA THR A 883 -5.20 25.81 6.07
C THR A 883 -6.01 27.10 6.19
N TRP A 884 -7.33 27.00 6.30
CA TRP A 884 -8.25 28.11 6.15
C TRP A 884 -9.37 28.03 7.18
N THR A 885 -9.91 29.17 7.61
CA THR A 885 -11.16 29.22 8.39
C THR A 885 -12.28 29.73 7.48
N ILE A 886 -13.38 28.98 7.34
CA ILE A 886 -14.55 29.42 6.55
C ILE A 886 -15.20 30.63 7.23
N THR A 887 -15.37 31.72 6.48
CA THR A 887 -16.03 32.95 6.94
C THR A 887 -17.39 33.21 6.30
N ALA A 888 -17.66 32.68 5.10
CA ALA A 888 -18.99 32.68 4.50
C ALA A 888 -19.22 31.46 3.60
N VAL A 889 -20.47 31.00 3.54
CA VAL A 889 -20.97 30.04 2.55
C VAL A 889 -22.11 30.72 1.81
N HIS A 890 -22.02 30.82 0.49
CA HIS A 890 -22.93 31.59 -0.36
C HIS A 890 -24.05 30.71 -0.93
N ALA A 891 -25.15 31.33 -1.36
CA ALA A 891 -26.33 30.63 -1.87
C ALA A 891 -26.07 29.87 -3.20
N ASP A 892 -25.04 30.25 -3.94
CA ASP A 892 -24.57 29.54 -5.15
C ASP A 892 -23.65 28.34 -4.83
N GLY A 893 -23.37 28.08 -3.54
CA GLY A 893 -22.46 27.03 -3.07
C GLY A 893 -20.99 27.43 -3.05
N THR A 894 -20.63 28.66 -3.41
CA THR A 894 -19.25 29.15 -3.25
C THR A 894 -18.94 29.48 -1.80
N LEU A 895 -17.65 29.56 -1.48
CA LEU A 895 -17.17 29.63 -0.10
C LEU A 895 -16.12 30.72 0.04
N THR A 896 -16.27 31.61 1.01
CA THR A 896 -15.21 32.54 1.42
C THR A 896 -14.49 31.95 2.64
N ALA A 897 -13.17 31.87 2.59
CA ALA A 897 -12.36 31.48 3.74
C ALA A 897 -11.11 32.34 3.89
N THR A 898 -10.68 32.52 5.14
CA THR A 898 -9.53 33.32 5.53
C THR A 898 -8.34 32.40 5.80
N HIS A 899 -7.19 32.68 5.19
CA HIS A 899 -5.98 31.87 5.36
C HIS A 899 -5.47 31.94 6.81
N ARG A 900 -5.08 30.79 7.38
CA ARG A 900 -4.49 30.71 8.72
C ARG A 900 -2.97 30.80 8.64
N THR A 901 -2.42 31.98 8.92
CA THR A 901 -0.99 32.19 9.15
C THR A 901 -0.61 31.92 10.61
N PRO A 902 0.51 31.23 10.90
CA PRO A 902 1.00 31.08 12.27
C PRO A 902 1.26 32.45 12.91
N GLY A 903 0.76 32.67 14.12
CA GLY A 903 0.98 33.93 14.85
C GLY A 903 -0.09 35.03 14.67
N ARG A 904 -1.35 34.71 14.99
CA ARG A 904 -2.50 35.62 15.32
C ARG A 904 -2.89 36.77 14.37
N ALA A 905 -2.13 37.11 13.33
CA ALA A 905 -2.62 37.98 12.26
C ALA A 905 -3.65 37.23 11.40
N LEU A 906 -4.79 37.89 11.11
CA LEU A 906 -5.76 37.37 10.13
C LEU A 906 -5.13 37.44 8.73
N GLY A 907 -4.97 36.29 8.08
CA GLY A 907 -4.45 36.22 6.72
C GLY A 907 -5.43 36.76 5.67
N HIS A 908 -5.04 36.73 4.40
CA HIS A 908 -5.93 37.13 3.32
C HIS A 908 -7.13 36.18 3.16
N SER A 909 -8.30 36.73 2.86
CA SER A 909 -9.50 35.97 2.49
C SER A 909 -9.52 35.68 0.99
N GLY A 910 -9.93 34.46 0.63
CA GLY A 910 -10.13 34.02 -0.75
C GLY A 910 -11.54 33.45 -0.96
N VAL A 911 -12.02 33.49 -2.20
CA VAL A 911 -13.30 32.89 -2.63
C VAL A 911 -13.02 31.63 -3.45
N PHE A 912 -13.70 30.55 -3.10
CA PHE A 912 -13.49 29.20 -3.62
C PHE A 912 -14.70 28.73 -4.43
N PRO A 913 -14.54 28.40 -5.73
CA PRO A 913 -15.62 27.91 -6.58
C PRO A 913 -16.14 26.53 -6.15
N VAL A 914 -17.45 26.29 -6.28
CA VAL A 914 -18.16 25.08 -5.80
C VAL A 914 -17.47 23.78 -6.20
N LEU A 915 -17.18 23.59 -7.49
CA LEU A 915 -16.54 22.39 -8.02
C LEU A 915 -15.13 22.19 -7.44
N TRP A 916 -14.39 23.29 -7.24
CA TRP A 916 -13.05 23.21 -6.66
C TRP A 916 -13.10 22.87 -5.17
N THR A 917 -14.04 23.43 -4.42
CA THR A 917 -14.31 23.08 -3.02
C THR A 917 -14.70 21.61 -2.88
N ARG A 918 -15.64 21.15 -3.72
CA ARG A 918 -16.15 19.77 -3.73
C ARG A 918 -15.09 18.72 -4.08
N ASP A 919 -14.12 19.05 -4.93
CA ASP A 919 -13.13 18.07 -5.37
C ASP A 919 -11.77 18.21 -4.66
N GLN A 920 -11.44 19.40 -4.14
CA GLN A 920 -10.07 19.76 -3.74
C GLN A 920 -9.92 20.40 -2.35
N ALA A 921 -11.01 20.57 -1.59
CA ALA A 921 -10.94 20.89 -0.15
C ALA A 921 -11.34 19.68 0.70
N ALA A 922 -10.92 19.70 1.96
CA ALA A 922 -11.23 18.74 3.02
C ALA A 922 -11.18 19.48 4.37
N ILE A 923 -11.71 18.91 5.44
CA ILE A 923 -11.54 19.46 6.81
C ILE A 923 -10.11 19.16 7.31
#